data_AF-B6EKB2-F1
#
_entry.id   AF-B6EKB2-F1
#
_cell.length_a   1.000
_cell.length_b   1.000
_cell.length_c   1.000
_cell.angle_alpha   90.00
_cell.angle_beta   90.00
_cell.angle_gamma   90.00
#
_symmetry.space_group_name_H-M   'P 1'
#
loop_
_entity.id
_entity.type
_entity.pdbx_description
1 polymer ?
#
loop_
_entity_poly.entity_id
_entity_poly.type
_entity_poly.pdbx_seq_one_letter_code
_entity_poly.pdbx_strand_id
1 'polypeptide(L)'
;MRSFKEIQEILGTQPDVKKIYLIGCTGAGKTSLVQHIIGSKKHGFPVTSHRRTTIAPTEYVIQKNIPFKTTIILKNKNDVVFAIEELIQGAILKAKQDKATTEDVVFELEQSPDDRFKLNQMVKGETFVKVANDIITNVLPPISGKDINDETLLSDSFIKDEIKKIVTEILAEIEANFNRACGNGHTLFTNKTLTIDGISDKDEFILKTKKLLSHDFGSISILAEYIRIEGDLLADWLDPNLEFLLIDGEGIGHSLGEKRDTLSSRHYNFFNYCNNIVLIDDANDPFAAGGHGAIEGIFLNGYQEKFKLVFSKTDKLEQTDLNAYFRRSLNNLRNALKKDEIEFNEENKDTYKLNALDDKNINDESRKTIQRLLTNISNSKKKHLTPLEYDFDLLLSKYNSETLVSTIVNRIEEEHWAVVKALSKRLQSADIEYRHLKPISWILIFLMHELNSFLKRDELTSEVFDSQNIIKQNVSHRLVQYIYTNFVKEKEHLWQQAYEKSGFGSHRERKDFIFNQIVRVFLPSKDKEDAFKSFKKDIKSLLLKSGALELKTAVKTEITHVSIKKIFGSKNVEWSLGDDVNVLIGKNGCGKSTLLKLIFACINNDEETLESFRSPYVELTILKTFDNGETQISKISQSKSPSKINAVMVNTFDIKLDRQNNDVVDLDSQLLKLTGELEGFQRGLLQSINKTVGEQIKQRDEAISKLTTATPDDFARLQELSIQINDATTKIYKPLIEFKSIIDEYFSGTNKSIIIDDEEFPLVVEVENNSHHIKVTDLSSGEKQLLIIFLTVILQKNKSFILLMDEPETSLHVEWQATFIDFIKKLNPNVQIIIATHNPLILLNRESDEIGIIEANNDEVQKRTSGTKYLDISSILLDHFKLPSLVGTQMQNDIQRFSALKMREPELNLEEKNQLSDLGELLENSLAGDMIYNKKYFDFLTFLKNNKHISYEQYEASSEQDMADFLSEFGGSFND
;
A
#
# COMPACT_ATOMS: atom_id res chain seq x y z
N MET A 1 19.59 -8.18 -29.18
CA MET A 1 20.32 -7.04 -28.58
C MET A 1 20.85 -7.39 -27.19
N ARG A 2 22.01 -6.84 -26.83
CA ARG A 2 22.61 -6.96 -25.49
C ARG A 2 21.83 -6.08 -24.48
N SER A 3 21.81 -6.50 -23.23
CA SER A 3 21.28 -5.70 -22.13
C SER A 3 22.13 -4.45 -21.91
N PHE A 4 21.52 -3.39 -21.36
CA PHE A 4 22.25 -2.15 -21.04
C PHE A 4 23.41 -2.41 -20.06
N LYS A 5 23.26 -3.39 -19.16
CA LYS A 5 24.32 -3.80 -18.24
C LYS A 5 25.52 -4.41 -18.98
N GLU A 6 25.29 -5.35 -19.89
CA GLU A 6 26.35 -5.95 -20.72
C GLU A 6 27.05 -4.89 -21.58
N ILE A 7 26.29 -3.93 -22.14
CA ILE A 7 26.85 -2.80 -22.88
C ILE A 7 27.83 -2.00 -22.01
N GLN A 8 27.42 -1.64 -20.79
CA GLN A 8 28.30 -0.89 -19.87
C GLN A 8 29.51 -1.72 -19.41
N GLU A 9 29.36 -3.03 -19.23
CA GLU A 9 30.49 -3.94 -18.94
C GLU A 9 31.51 -3.99 -20.08
N ILE A 10 31.05 -3.99 -21.34
CA ILE A 10 31.92 -3.94 -22.53
C ILE A 10 32.66 -2.59 -22.64
N LEU A 11 31.99 -1.50 -22.30
CA LEU A 11 32.55 -0.15 -22.37
C LEU A 11 33.58 0.14 -21.25
N GLY A 12 33.53 -0.61 -20.15
CA GLY A 12 34.47 -0.50 -19.04
C GLY A 12 34.11 0.59 -18.02
N THR A 13 35.13 1.21 -17.43
CA THR A 13 34.96 2.14 -16.30
C THR A 13 34.03 3.30 -16.64
N GLN A 14 33.10 3.60 -15.73
CA GLN A 14 32.17 4.71 -15.89
C GLN A 14 32.83 6.03 -15.45
N PRO A 15 32.62 7.14 -16.17
CA PRO A 15 33.15 8.43 -15.77
C PRO A 15 32.38 8.98 -14.56
N ASP A 16 33.11 9.54 -13.59
CA ASP A 16 32.56 10.16 -12.38
C ASP A 16 32.12 11.61 -12.65
N VAL A 17 31.14 11.74 -13.54
CA VAL A 17 30.57 13.02 -13.96
C VAL A 17 29.04 12.96 -13.91
N LYS A 18 28.38 14.12 -13.91
CA LYS A 18 26.92 14.17 -14.00
C LYS A 18 26.47 13.58 -15.33
N LYS A 19 25.50 12.67 -15.27
CA LYS A 19 24.95 11.97 -16.44
C LYS A 19 23.61 12.58 -16.86
N ILE A 20 23.47 12.91 -18.13
CA ILE A 20 22.32 13.58 -18.73
C ILE A 20 21.75 12.68 -19.81
N TYR A 21 20.46 12.35 -19.72
CA TYR A 21 19.75 11.63 -20.77
C TYR A 21 18.87 12.59 -21.59
N LEU A 22 19.10 12.68 -22.90
CA LEU A 22 18.22 13.41 -23.80
C LEU A 22 17.13 12.49 -24.35
N ILE A 23 15.88 12.92 -24.21
CA ILE A 23 14.70 12.24 -24.72
C ILE A 23 13.78 13.26 -25.40
N GLY A 24 12.95 12.82 -26.35
CA GLY A 24 12.09 13.73 -27.12
C GLY A 24 11.62 13.11 -28.43
N CYS A 25 10.57 13.65 -28.99
CA CYS A 25 10.00 13.17 -30.26
C CYS A 25 11.00 13.29 -31.41
N THR A 26 10.80 12.51 -32.45
CA THR A 26 11.62 12.60 -33.66
C THR A 26 11.49 14.00 -34.27
N GLY A 27 12.63 14.62 -34.60
CA GLY A 27 12.64 15.99 -35.11
C GLY A 27 12.43 17.11 -34.10
N ALA A 28 12.29 16.81 -32.80
CA ALA A 28 12.23 17.82 -31.72
C ALA A 28 13.57 18.55 -31.47
N GLY A 29 14.66 18.19 -32.17
CA GLY A 29 15.94 18.91 -32.09
C GLY A 29 16.94 18.38 -31.08
N LYS A 30 16.79 17.13 -30.57
CA LYS A 30 17.77 16.46 -29.69
C LYS A 30 19.19 16.50 -30.23
N THR A 31 19.39 15.95 -31.42
CA THR A 31 20.70 15.91 -32.09
C THR A 31 21.22 17.32 -32.41
N SER A 32 20.33 18.26 -32.75
CA SER A 32 20.71 19.68 -32.92
C SER A 32 21.25 20.29 -31.61
N LEU A 33 20.66 19.97 -30.46
CA LEU A 33 21.18 20.41 -29.15
C LEU A 33 22.55 19.80 -28.87
N VAL A 34 22.74 18.50 -29.11
CA VAL A 34 24.05 17.83 -28.96
C VAL A 34 25.11 18.51 -29.83
N GLN A 35 24.80 18.78 -31.10
CA GLN A 35 25.69 19.46 -32.05
C GLN A 35 26.17 20.83 -31.53
N HIS A 36 25.29 21.59 -30.88
CA HIS A 36 25.64 22.88 -30.28
C HIS A 36 26.46 22.73 -29.01
N ILE A 37 26.16 21.74 -28.17
CA ILE A 37 26.91 21.47 -26.94
C ILE A 37 28.35 21.06 -27.23
N ILE A 38 28.57 20.21 -28.25
CA ILE A 38 29.92 19.73 -28.61
C ILE A 38 30.61 20.62 -29.68
N GLY A 39 29.98 21.70 -30.13
CA GLY A 39 30.55 22.63 -31.11
C GLY A 39 30.74 22.07 -32.52
N SER A 40 30.05 20.98 -32.84
CA SER A 40 30.17 20.24 -34.10
C SER A 40 29.10 20.62 -35.14
N LYS A 41 28.21 21.58 -34.82
CA LYS A 41 27.15 22.06 -35.74
C LYS A 41 27.71 22.48 -37.10
N LYS A 42 28.90 23.09 -37.14
CA LYS A 42 29.64 23.45 -38.36
C LYS A 42 29.90 22.25 -39.29
N HIS A 43 30.06 21.06 -38.72
CA HIS A 43 30.31 19.81 -39.43
C HIS A 43 29.04 18.96 -39.62
N GLY A 44 27.94 19.32 -38.96
CA GLY A 44 26.68 18.56 -38.99
C GLY A 44 26.80 17.14 -38.39
N PHE A 45 27.61 16.98 -37.33
CA PHE A 45 27.78 15.72 -36.61
C PHE A 45 27.27 15.88 -35.17
N PRO A 46 26.46 14.99 -34.59
CA PRO A 46 25.98 13.73 -35.15
C PRO A 46 25.03 13.98 -36.31
N VAL A 47 24.99 13.09 -37.30
CA VAL A 47 24.23 13.33 -38.53
C VAL A 47 22.73 13.19 -38.24
N THR A 48 21.92 14.11 -38.77
CA THR A 48 20.45 14.03 -38.72
C THR A 48 19.92 13.44 -40.03
N SER A 49 19.20 12.32 -39.98
CA SER A 49 18.57 11.73 -41.17
C SER A 49 17.44 12.61 -41.73
N HIS A 50 16.93 12.31 -42.93
CA HIS A 50 15.73 12.97 -43.49
C HIS A 50 14.50 12.89 -42.57
N ARG A 51 14.39 11.83 -41.74
CA ARG A 51 13.38 11.71 -40.67
C ARG A 51 13.90 12.16 -39.29
N ARG A 52 15.17 12.55 -39.14
CA ARG A 52 15.81 13.04 -37.89
C ARG A 52 15.81 12.03 -36.72
N THR A 53 16.12 10.77 -37.03
CA THR A 53 16.17 9.64 -36.07
C THR A 53 17.60 9.25 -35.73
N THR A 54 17.92 9.15 -34.43
CA THR A 54 19.17 8.58 -33.90
C THR A 54 19.20 7.08 -34.18
N ILE A 55 20.22 6.59 -34.90
CA ILE A 55 20.32 5.17 -35.34
C ILE A 55 20.70 4.24 -34.18
N ALA A 56 21.64 4.66 -33.35
CA ALA A 56 22.09 3.94 -32.16
C ALA A 56 22.27 4.93 -31.00
N PRO A 57 21.89 4.56 -29.76
CA PRO A 57 22.17 5.39 -28.60
C PRO A 57 23.65 5.75 -28.55
N THR A 58 23.94 7.04 -28.40
CA THR A 58 25.32 7.55 -28.37
C THR A 58 25.56 8.31 -27.07
N GLU A 59 26.57 7.91 -26.32
CA GLU A 59 27.05 8.65 -25.15
C GLU A 59 28.27 9.51 -25.51
N TYR A 60 28.24 10.77 -25.08
CA TYR A 60 29.31 11.75 -25.21
C TYR A 60 29.90 11.99 -23.83
N VAL A 61 31.11 11.51 -23.58
CA VAL A 61 31.86 11.76 -22.35
C VAL A 61 32.67 13.03 -22.56
N ILE A 62 32.19 14.14 -21.99
CA ILE A 62 32.80 15.46 -22.13
C ILE A 62 33.58 15.75 -20.86
N GLN A 63 34.91 15.69 -20.95
CA GLN A 63 35.83 15.96 -19.84
C GLN A 63 37.09 16.63 -20.35
N LYS A 64 37.75 17.41 -19.49
CA LYS A 64 39.05 18.00 -19.84
C LYS A 64 40.17 16.98 -19.79
N ASN A 65 41.20 17.23 -20.58
CA ASN A 65 42.49 16.52 -20.53
C ASN A 65 42.41 15.00 -20.78
N ILE A 66 41.32 14.51 -21.39
CA ILE A 66 41.21 13.12 -21.86
C ILE A 66 41.40 13.07 -23.39
N PRO A 67 42.06 12.03 -23.93
CA PRO A 67 42.27 11.90 -25.38
C PRO A 67 40.94 11.67 -26.11
N PHE A 68 40.86 12.14 -27.36
CA PHE A 68 39.70 11.87 -28.20
C PHE A 68 39.62 10.38 -28.56
N LYS A 69 38.46 9.77 -28.29
CA LYS A 69 38.22 8.35 -28.53
C LYS A 69 36.77 8.08 -28.90
N THR A 70 36.55 7.34 -29.97
CA THR A 70 35.23 6.77 -30.32
C THR A 70 35.29 5.26 -30.15
N THR A 71 34.38 4.69 -29.38
CA THR A 71 34.21 3.25 -29.17
C THR A 71 32.83 2.83 -29.68
N ILE A 72 32.77 1.88 -30.59
CA ILE A 72 31.53 1.41 -31.23
C ILE A 72 31.34 -0.08 -30.91
N ILE A 73 30.18 -0.40 -30.35
CA ILE A 73 29.72 -1.77 -30.14
C ILE A 73 28.87 -2.17 -31.35
N LEU A 74 29.24 -3.26 -32.02
CA LEU A 74 28.52 -3.77 -33.19
C LEU A 74 27.39 -4.72 -32.80
N LYS A 75 26.30 -4.70 -33.57
CA LYS A 75 25.17 -5.64 -33.45
C LYS A 75 25.61 -7.08 -33.68
N ASN A 76 24.89 -8.01 -33.05
CA ASN A 76 25.12 -9.44 -33.26
C ASN A 76 24.62 -9.88 -34.64
N LYS A 77 25.22 -10.95 -35.19
CA LYS A 77 24.86 -11.51 -36.50
C LYS A 77 23.37 -11.83 -36.61
N ASN A 78 22.80 -12.45 -35.58
CA ASN A 78 21.39 -12.85 -35.58
C ASN A 78 20.44 -11.66 -35.68
N ASP A 79 20.77 -10.53 -35.05
CA ASP A 79 19.94 -9.31 -35.10
C ASP A 79 19.93 -8.73 -36.52
N VAL A 80 21.09 -8.71 -37.19
CA VAL A 80 21.22 -8.21 -38.58
C VAL A 80 20.56 -9.16 -39.58
N VAL A 81 20.76 -10.47 -39.42
CA VAL A 81 20.09 -11.52 -40.22
C VAL A 81 18.57 -11.36 -40.13
N PHE A 82 18.05 -11.25 -38.90
CA PHE A 82 16.62 -11.14 -38.68
C PHE A 82 16.01 -9.90 -39.34
N ALA A 83 16.68 -8.75 -39.25
CA ALA A 83 16.22 -7.53 -39.91
C ALA A 83 16.20 -7.66 -41.43
N ILE A 84 17.21 -8.31 -42.04
CA ILE A 84 17.26 -8.56 -43.48
C ILE A 84 16.17 -9.56 -43.90
N GLU A 85 15.96 -10.63 -43.13
CA GLU A 85 14.89 -11.61 -43.36
C GLU A 85 13.50 -10.94 -43.38
N GLU A 86 13.25 -9.97 -42.48
CA GLU A 86 11.98 -9.23 -42.42
C GLU A 86 11.76 -8.38 -43.68
N LEU A 87 12.81 -7.67 -44.15
CA LEU A 87 12.76 -6.88 -45.39
C LEU A 87 12.44 -7.75 -46.60
N ILE A 88 13.12 -8.90 -46.71
CA ILE A 88 12.91 -9.83 -47.83
C ILE A 88 11.49 -10.41 -47.79
N GLN A 89 10.96 -10.75 -46.60
CA GLN A 89 9.59 -11.23 -46.47
C GLN A 89 8.58 -10.18 -46.94
N GLY A 90 8.72 -8.92 -46.50
CA GLY A 90 7.89 -7.81 -46.97
C GLY A 90 7.95 -7.66 -48.50
N ALA A 91 9.15 -7.74 -49.07
CA ALA A 91 9.37 -7.65 -50.51
C ALA A 91 8.72 -8.82 -51.29
N ILE A 92 8.78 -10.06 -50.79
CA ILE A 92 8.11 -11.21 -51.42
C ILE A 92 6.59 -11.03 -51.41
N LEU A 93 6.03 -10.57 -50.29
CA LEU A 93 4.60 -10.31 -50.17
C LEU A 93 4.14 -9.17 -51.08
N LYS A 94 4.96 -8.12 -51.19
CA LYS A 94 4.73 -7.03 -52.14
C LYS A 94 4.75 -7.54 -53.58
N ALA A 95 5.71 -8.39 -53.94
CA ALA A 95 5.82 -9.01 -55.26
C ALA A 95 4.62 -9.90 -55.63
N LYS A 96 3.92 -10.47 -54.64
CA LYS A 96 2.71 -11.28 -54.84
C LYS A 96 1.46 -10.45 -55.14
N GLN A 97 1.44 -9.15 -54.85
CA GLN A 97 0.29 -8.30 -55.13
C GLN A 97 0.09 -8.12 -56.65
N ASP A 98 -1.16 -8.15 -57.12
CA ASP A 98 -1.47 -7.98 -58.54
C ASP A 98 -0.87 -6.66 -59.08
N LYS A 99 -0.03 -6.77 -60.12
CA LYS A 99 0.67 -5.67 -60.83
C LYS A 99 1.90 -5.06 -60.12
N ALA A 100 2.49 -5.71 -59.12
CA ALA A 100 3.75 -5.24 -58.55
C ALA A 100 4.89 -5.28 -59.58
N THR A 101 5.58 -4.16 -59.76
CA THR A 101 6.76 -4.03 -60.62
C THR A 101 8.04 -4.33 -59.85
N THR A 102 9.17 -4.56 -60.54
CA THR A 102 10.48 -4.67 -59.89
C THR A 102 10.79 -3.42 -59.05
N GLU A 103 10.37 -2.24 -59.49
CA GLU A 103 10.54 -0.97 -58.78
C GLU A 103 9.76 -0.95 -57.46
N ASP A 104 8.55 -1.51 -57.42
CA ASP A 104 7.75 -1.61 -56.19
C ASP A 104 8.41 -2.54 -55.16
N VAL A 105 9.04 -3.63 -55.61
CA VAL A 105 9.75 -4.59 -54.75
C VAL A 105 11.07 -4.00 -54.24
N VAL A 106 11.79 -3.27 -55.09
CA VAL A 106 13.00 -2.52 -54.68
C VAL A 106 12.64 -1.46 -53.65
N PHE A 107 11.56 -0.71 -53.87
CA PHE A 107 11.08 0.28 -52.89
C PHE A 107 10.79 -0.36 -51.54
N GLU A 108 10.14 -1.53 -51.51
CA GLU A 108 9.88 -2.25 -50.26
C GLU A 108 11.17 -2.75 -49.58
N LEU A 109 12.20 -3.18 -50.33
CA LEU A 109 13.50 -3.57 -49.76
C LEU A 109 14.30 -2.37 -49.22
N GLU A 110 14.15 -1.19 -49.83
CA GLU A 110 14.79 0.06 -49.38
C GLU A 110 14.08 0.67 -48.16
N GLN A 111 12.77 0.46 -48.03
CA GLN A 111 11.99 0.93 -46.89
C GLN A 111 12.03 -0.10 -45.76
N SER A 112 12.70 0.25 -44.68
CA SER A 112 12.65 -0.58 -43.48
C SER A 112 11.46 -0.25 -42.58
N PRO A 113 10.76 -1.27 -42.05
CA PRO A 113 9.79 -1.09 -40.97
C PRO A 113 10.42 -0.48 -39.70
N ASP A 114 11.72 -0.72 -39.48
CA ASP A 114 12.52 -0.07 -38.43
C ASP A 114 13.38 1.04 -39.05
N ASP A 115 13.02 2.30 -38.80
CA ASP A 115 13.74 3.48 -39.32
C ASP A 115 15.23 3.52 -38.88
N ARG A 116 15.66 2.69 -37.91
CA ARG A 116 17.05 2.53 -37.47
C ARG A 116 17.88 1.62 -38.37
N PHE A 117 17.25 0.77 -39.19
CA PHE A 117 17.95 -0.22 -40.00
C PHE A 117 17.67 0.01 -41.49
N LYS A 118 18.50 0.83 -42.16
CA LYS A 118 18.35 1.13 -43.60
C LYS A 118 19.45 0.46 -44.40
N LEU A 119 19.10 -0.60 -45.11
CA LEU A 119 20.05 -1.47 -45.78
C LEU A 119 20.88 -0.72 -46.86
N ASN A 120 20.32 0.34 -47.44
CA ASN A 120 20.97 1.20 -48.44
C ASN A 120 22.22 1.93 -47.97
N GLN A 121 22.50 1.98 -46.66
CA GLN A 121 23.77 2.52 -46.13
C GLN A 121 24.95 1.57 -46.36
N MET A 122 24.68 0.27 -46.53
CA MET A 122 25.70 -0.79 -46.63
C MET A 122 25.52 -1.71 -47.84
N VAL A 123 24.45 -1.56 -48.61
CA VAL A 123 24.14 -2.37 -49.79
C VAL A 123 23.85 -1.46 -50.97
N LYS A 124 24.41 -1.79 -52.14
CA LYS A 124 24.26 -0.99 -53.36
C LYS A 124 22.87 -1.13 -53.98
N GLY A 125 22.43 -0.08 -54.69
CA GLY A 125 21.21 -0.08 -55.52
C GLY A 125 21.11 -1.28 -56.48
N GLU A 126 22.23 -1.63 -57.12
CA GLU A 126 22.32 -2.78 -58.04
C GLU A 126 21.95 -4.10 -57.36
N THR A 127 22.33 -4.28 -56.10
CA THR A 127 22.01 -5.48 -55.32
C THR A 127 20.52 -5.54 -54.98
N PHE A 128 19.89 -4.42 -54.64
CA PHE A 128 18.43 -4.37 -54.45
C PHE A 128 17.67 -4.80 -55.71
N VAL A 129 18.08 -4.29 -56.88
CA VAL A 129 17.48 -4.67 -58.17
C VAL A 129 17.70 -6.15 -58.45
N LYS A 130 18.90 -6.68 -58.19
CA LYS A 130 19.21 -8.11 -58.34
C LYS A 130 18.30 -8.96 -57.45
N VAL A 131 18.21 -8.62 -56.16
CA VAL A 131 17.38 -9.35 -55.17
C VAL A 131 15.90 -9.28 -55.55
N ALA A 132 15.39 -8.12 -55.97
CA ALA A 132 14.02 -7.97 -56.43
C ALA A 132 13.73 -8.86 -57.66
N ASN A 133 14.65 -8.92 -58.62
CA ASN A 133 14.53 -9.83 -59.76
C ASN A 133 14.57 -11.29 -59.33
N ASP A 134 15.49 -11.68 -58.44
CA ASP A 134 15.58 -13.06 -57.92
C ASP A 134 14.28 -13.46 -57.18
N ILE A 135 13.67 -12.54 -56.44
CA ILE A 135 12.35 -12.74 -55.82
C ILE A 135 11.28 -12.99 -56.90
N ILE A 136 11.22 -12.15 -57.94
CA ILE A 136 10.20 -12.24 -58.99
C ILE A 136 10.39 -13.47 -59.90
N THR A 137 11.64 -13.86 -60.21
CA THR A 137 11.93 -14.93 -61.18
C THR A 137 12.11 -16.30 -60.54
N ASN A 138 12.63 -16.36 -59.31
CA ASN A 138 13.02 -17.63 -58.68
C ASN A 138 12.11 -17.98 -57.50
N VAL A 139 11.66 -16.98 -56.73
CA VAL A 139 10.83 -17.19 -55.53
C VAL A 139 9.34 -17.18 -55.86
N LEU A 140 8.88 -16.25 -56.72
CA LEU A 140 7.47 -16.05 -57.04
C LEU A 140 6.82 -17.19 -57.87
N PRO A 141 7.43 -17.72 -58.95
CA PRO A 141 6.76 -18.71 -59.80
C PRO A 141 6.39 -20.04 -59.08
N PRO A 142 7.22 -20.58 -58.17
CA PRO A 142 6.87 -21.76 -57.36
C PRO A 142 5.73 -21.54 -56.35
N ILE A 143 5.34 -20.28 -56.09
CA ILE A 143 4.36 -19.90 -55.07
C ILE A 143 3.09 -19.26 -55.64
N SER A 144 3.10 -18.81 -56.91
CA SER A 144 1.95 -18.16 -57.57
C SER A 144 0.67 -19.01 -57.65
N GLY A 145 0.79 -20.34 -57.59
CA GLY A 145 -0.37 -21.26 -57.59
C GLY A 145 -0.74 -21.83 -56.21
N LYS A 146 -0.01 -21.47 -55.16
CA LYS A 146 -0.25 -21.93 -53.79
C LYS A 146 -0.95 -20.82 -53.00
N ASP A 147 -1.79 -21.19 -52.03
CA ASP A 147 -2.40 -20.24 -51.09
C ASP A 147 -1.37 -19.79 -50.02
N ILE A 148 -0.28 -19.21 -50.52
CA ILE A 148 0.83 -18.71 -49.72
C ILE A 148 0.54 -17.28 -49.33
N ASN A 149 -0.04 -17.10 -48.16
CA ASN A 149 -0.14 -15.79 -47.53
C ASN A 149 1.04 -15.62 -46.58
N ASP A 150 1.07 -14.47 -45.91
CA ASP A 150 2.07 -14.16 -44.88
C ASP A 150 2.30 -15.37 -43.91
N GLU A 151 1.28 -16.20 -43.58
CA GLU A 151 1.31 -17.24 -42.51
C GLU A 151 2.07 -18.48 -42.94
N THR A 152 1.97 -18.83 -44.22
CA THR A 152 2.52 -20.04 -44.82
C THR A 152 3.82 -19.80 -45.58
N LEU A 153 4.21 -18.54 -45.81
CA LEU A 153 5.45 -18.15 -46.50
C LEU A 153 6.70 -18.81 -45.87
N LEU A 154 6.83 -18.74 -44.55
CA LEU A 154 7.94 -19.35 -43.81
C LEU A 154 7.65 -20.80 -43.39
N SER A 155 6.63 -21.46 -43.93
CA SER A 155 6.41 -22.91 -43.73
C SER A 155 6.92 -23.73 -44.91
N ASP A 156 7.05 -23.10 -46.09
CA ASP A 156 7.60 -23.73 -47.29
C ASP A 156 9.13 -23.81 -47.20
N SER A 157 9.67 -25.03 -47.27
CA SER A 157 11.10 -25.30 -47.15
C SER A 157 11.91 -24.67 -48.30
N PHE A 158 11.33 -24.60 -49.50
CA PHE A 158 11.99 -23.98 -50.65
C PHE A 158 12.16 -22.47 -50.43
N ILE A 159 11.12 -21.78 -49.95
CA ILE A 159 11.17 -20.33 -49.69
C ILE A 159 12.19 -20.01 -48.59
N LYS A 160 12.26 -20.82 -47.53
CA LYS A 160 13.29 -20.65 -46.50
C LYS A 160 14.70 -20.75 -47.06
N ASP A 161 14.96 -21.75 -47.89
CA ASP A 161 16.28 -21.95 -48.48
C ASP A 161 16.66 -20.81 -49.44
N GLU A 162 15.70 -20.30 -50.23
CA GLU A 162 15.94 -19.13 -51.10
C GLU A 162 16.16 -17.84 -50.30
N ILE A 163 15.35 -17.55 -49.28
CA ILE A 163 15.58 -16.41 -48.38
C ILE A 163 16.98 -16.50 -47.76
N LYS A 164 17.38 -17.68 -47.30
CA LYS A 164 18.70 -17.89 -46.70
C LYS A 164 19.85 -17.63 -47.68
N LYS A 165 19.70 -17.98 -48.96
CA LYS A 165 20.68 -17.65 -50.01
C LYS A 165 20.79 -16.12 -50.18
N ILE A 166 19.66 -15.44 -50.36
CA ILE A 166 19.60 -13.98 -50.52
C ILE A 166 20.24 -13.27 -49.31
N VAL A 167 19.90 -13.68 -48.09
CA VAL A 167 20.49 -13.15 -46.85
C VAL A 167 22.00 -13.34 -46.83
N THR A 168 22.49 -14.50 -47.27
CA THR A 168 23.94 -14.80 -47.30
C THR A 168 24.68 -13.88 -48.28
N GLU A 169 24.09 -13.61 -49.44
CA GLU A 169 24.66 -12.67 -50.43
C GLU A 169 24.71 -11.24 -49.89
N ILE A 170 23.61 -10.76 -49.30
CA ILE A 170 23.53 -9.43 -48.69
C ILE A 170 24.55 -9.28 -47.57
N LEU A 171 24.70 -10.29 -46.70
CA LEU A 171 25.67 -10.26 -45.62
C LEU A 171 27.12 -10.21 -46.12
N ALA A 172 27.43 -10.93 -47.19
CA ALA A 172 28.76 -10.88 -47.80
C ALA A 172 29.09 -9.48 -48.34
N GLU A 173 28.11 -8.78 -48.92
CA GLU A 173 28.29 -7.39 -49.34
C GLU A 173 28.47 -6.43 -48.15
N ILE A 174 27.64 -6.59 -47.10
CA ILE A 174 27.77 -5.80 -45.86
C ILE A 174 29.18 -6.00 -45.25
N GLU A 175 29.68 -7.23 -45.19
CA GLU A 175 31.02 -7.52 -44.67
C GLU A 175 32.13 -6.90 -45.53
N ALA A 176 32.00 -6.97 -46.86
CA ALA A 176 32.94 -6.32 -47.77
C ALA A 176 32.94 -4.77 -47.61
N ASN A 177 31.77 -4.16 -47.47
CA ASN A 177 31.64 -2.71 -47.25
C ASN A 177 32.11 -2.29 -45.86
N PHE A 178 31.88 -3.10 -44.82
CA PHE A 178 32.43 -2.91 -43.49
C PHE A 178 33.97 -2.89 -43.50
N ASN A 179 34.60 -3.86 -44.18
CA ASN A 179 36.06 -3.92 -44.29
C ASN A 179 36.64 -2.73 -45.07
N ARG A 180 35.92 -2.20 -46.07
CA ARG A 180 36.31 -0.95 -46.76
C ARG A 180 36.20 0.27 -45.84
N ALA A 181 35.18 0.33 -44.99
CA ALA A 181 34.96 1.45 -44.08
C ALA A 181 35.97 1.46 -42.92
N CYS A 182 36.22 0.31 -42.29
CA CYS A 182 37.02 0.20 -41.07
C CYS A 182 38.46 -0.28 -41.30
N GLY A 183 38.77 -0.84 -42.47
CA GLY A 183 40.04 -1.51 -42.75
C GLY A 183 40.06 -2.99 -42.31
N ASN A 184 41.04 -3.76 -42.82
CA ASN A 184 41.13 -5.22 -42.63
C ASN A 184 41.53 -5.67 -41.20
N GLY A 185 41.80 -4.73 -40.29
CA GLY A 185 42.18 -5.02 -38.90
C GLY A 185 40.99 -5.35 -37.98
N HIS A 186 39.76 -5.20 -38.47
CA HIS A 186 38.54 -5.42 -37.71
C HIS A 186 37.70 -6.53 -38.35
N THR A 187 36.91 -7.23 -37.54
CA THR A 187 36.05 -8.33 -37.99
C THR A 187 34.61 -8.04 -37.58
N LEU A 188 33.70 -8.12 -38.55
CA LEU A 188 32.27 -7.95 -38.34
C LEU A 188 31.72 -9.10 -37.47
N PHE A 189 30.65 -8.84 -36.71
CA PHE A 189 30.00 -9.81 -35.82
C PHE A 189 30.90 -10.40 -34.71
N THR A 190 31.87 -9.64 -34.23
CA THR A 190 32.64 -10.00 -33.04
C THR A 190 32.14 -9.27 -31.80
N ASN A 191 32.43 -9.80 -30.61
CA ASN A 191 32.19 -9.11 -29.33
C ASN A 191 33.25 -8.03 -29.02
N LYS A 192 34.20 -7.79 -29.93
CA LYS A 192 35.21 -6.74 -29.76
C LYS A 192 34.64 -5.39 -30.19
N THR A 193 35.05 -4.33 -29.51
CA THR A 193 34.68 -2.96 -29.89
C THR A 193 35.53 -2.47 -31.05
N LEU A 194 34.93 -1.64 -31.90
CA LEU A 194 35.65 -0.86 -32.90
C LEU A 194 36.07 0.46 -32.25
N THR A 195 37.36 0.81 -32.34
CA THR A 195 37.92 1.99 -31.68
C THR A 195 38.57 2.94 -32.69
N ILE A 196 38.30 4.24 -32.53
CA ILE A 196 38.95 5.34 -33.24
C ILE A 196 39.63 6.19 -32.18
N ASP A 197 40.95 6.24 -32.18
CA ASP A 197 41.76 7.02 -31.25
C ASP A 197 43.00 7.60 -31.94
N GLY A 198 43.89 8.22 -31.15
CA GLY A 198 45.18 8.75 -31.64
C GLY A 198 45.08 10.05 -32.44
N ILE A 199 43.95 10.75 -32.39
CA ILE A 199 43.75 12.06 -33.04
C ILE A 199 43.72 13.13 -31.96
N SER A 200 44.58 14.15 -32.10
CA SER A 200 44.67 15.26 -31.14
C SER A 200 43.81 16.47 -31.51
N ASP A 201 43.49 16.65 -32.80
CA ASP A 201 42.63 17.75 -33.25
C ASP A 201 41.14 17.36 -33.18
N LYS A 202 40.34 18.21 -32.52
CA LYS A 202 38.91 17.98 -32.31
C LYS A 202 38.13 17.89 -33.62
N ASP A 203 38.42 18.78 -34.57
CA ASP A 203 37.68 18.85 -35.84
C ASP A 203 38.01 17.64 -36.74
N GLU A 204 39.28 17.26 -36.82
CA GLU A 204 39.73 16.05 -37.52
C GLU A 204 39.08 14.78 -36.92
N PHE A 205 39.06 14.68 -35.59
CA PHE A 205 38.43 13.56 -34.88
C PHE A 205 36.92 13.45 -35.18
N ILE A 206 36.22 14.58 -35.14
CA ILE A 206 34.78 14.63 -35.44
C ILE A 206 34.51 14.25 -36.90
N LEU A 207 35.32 14.72 -37.85
CA LEU A 207 35.15 14.39 -39.28
C LEU A 207 35.39 12.89 -39.55
N LYS A 208 36.42 12.29 -38.92
CA LYS A 208 36.68 10.85 -39.05
C LYS A 208 35.55 10.01 -38.44
N THR A 209 35.07 10.41 -37.26
CA THR A 209 33.93 9.76 -36.59
C THR A 209 32.65 9.88 -37.43
N LYS A 210 32.37 11.08 -37.98
CA LYS A 210 31.23 11.33 -38.87
C LYS A 210 31.24 10.42 -40.08
N LYS A 211 32.39 10.19 -40.72
CA LYS A 211 32.50 9.35 -41.92
C LYS A 211 31.98 7.93 -41.67
N LEU A 212 32.24 7.37 -40.50
CA LEU A 212 31.79 6.03 -40.11
C LEU A 212 30.34 6.00 -39.61
N LEU A 213 29.86 7.11 -39.04
CA LEU A 213 28.55 7.20 -38.39
C LEU A 213 27.58 8.15 -39.12
N SER A 214 27.71 8.25 -40.44
CA SER A 214 26.83 9.07 -41.30
C SER A 214 25.61 8.30 -41.78
N HIS A 215 24.82 8.90 -42.68
CA HIS A 215 23.77 8.21 -43.45
C HIS A 215 24.18 7.93 -44.89
N ASP A 216 25.42 8.26 -45.25
CA ASP A 216 25.93 8.09 -46.60
C ASP A 216 26.28 6.61 -46.83
N PHE A 217 26.27 6.19 -48.09
CA PHE A 217 26.70 4.84 -48.47
C PHE A 217 28.14 4.58 -47.99
N GLY A 218 28.36 3.43 -47.36
CA GLY A 218 29.63 3.05 -46.71
C GLY A 218 29.69 3.39 -45.22
N SER A 219 28.64 3.95 -44.63
CA SER A 219 28.52 4.18 -43.20
C SER A 219 28.18 2.91 -42.42
N ILE A 220 28.84 2.70 -41.28
CA ILE A 220 28.59 1.55 -40.39
C ILE A 220 27.48 1.81 -39.37
N SER A 221 26.79 2.95 -39.43
CA SER A 221 25.72 3.32 -38.49
C SER A 221 24.69 2.21 -38.28
N ILE A 222 24.24 1.52 -39.33
CA ILE A 222 23.23 0.43 -39.20
C ILE A 222 23.74 -0.79 -38.43
N LEU A 223 25.06 -0.94 -38.35
CA LEU A 223 25.73 -2.04 -37.65
C LEU A 223 26.05 -1.66 -36.20
N ALA A 224 25.95 -0.38 -35.84
CA ALA A 224 26.16 0.08 -34.47
C ALA A 224 24.98 -0.30 -33.57
N GLU A 225 25.29 -0.92 -32.45
CA GLU A 225 24.36 -1.17 -31.34
C GLU A 225 24.42 -0.04 -30.32
N TYR A 226 25.64 0.41 -29.99
CA TYR A 226 25.89 1.46 -29.01
C TYR A 226 27.22 2.17 -29.29
N ILE A 227 27.29 3.48 -29.04
CA ILE A 227 28.46 4.30 -29.37
C ILE A 227 28.87 5.15 -28.17
N ARG A 228 30.16 5.20 -27.85
CA ARG A 228 30.78 6.10 -26.87
C ARG A 228 31.77 7.02 -27.57
N ILE A 229 31.62 8.34 -27.40
CA ILE A 229 32.53 9.36 -27.93
C ILE A 229 33.05 10.17 -26.75
N GLU A 230 34.37 10.18 -26.56
CA GLU A 230 35.01 10.75 -25.38
C GLU A 230 36.06 11.79 -25.81
N GLY A 231 36.23 12.85 -25.03
CA GLY A 231 37.24 13.87 -25.27
C GLY A 231 36.89 15.24 -24.70
N ASP A 232 37.78 16.21 -24.92
CA ASP A 232 37.50 17.63 -24.71
C ASP A 232 36.60 18.19 -25.84
N LEU A 233 35.33 17.77 -25.80
CA LEU A 233 34.37 17.96 -26.88
C LEU A 233 33.56 19.25 -26.72
N LEU A 234 33.67 19.98 -25.62
CA LEU A 234 32.78 21.10 -25.30
C LEU A 234 32.92 22.25 -26.32
N ALA A 235 31.82 22.96 -26.62
CA ALA A 235 31.87 24.14 -27.47
C ALA A 235 32.54 25.34 -26.78
N ASP A 236 33.31 26.12 -27.53
CA ASP A 236 34.16 27.21 -27.00
C ASP A 236 33.39 28.32 -26.26
N TRP A 237 32.08 28.45 -26.49
CA TRP A 237 31.23 29.47 -25.87
C TRP A 237 30.57 29.00 -24.56
N LEU A 238 30.72 27.73 -24.18
CA LEU A 238 30.24 27.19 -22.91
C LEU A 238 31.29 27.38 -21.80
N ASP A 239 30.86 27.30 -20.54
CA ASP A 239 31.80 27.31 -19.41
C ASP A 239 32.75 26.11 -19.51
N PRO A 240 34.07 26.33 -19.65
CA PRO A 240 35.01 25.24 -19.87
C PRO A 240 35.01 24.25 -18.72
N ASN A 241 34.65 24.63 -17.49
CA ASN A 241 34.67 23.73 -16.32
C ASN A 241 33.51 22.72 -16.28
N LEU A 242 32.61 22.74 -17.26
CA LEU A 242 31.52 21.78 -17.34
C LEU A 242 32.04 20.42 -17.81
N GLU A 243 31.86 19.41 -16.95
CA GLU A 243 32.14 18.01 -17.28
C GLU A 243 30.88 17.17 -17.06
N PHE A 244 30.49 16.40 -18.06
CA PHE A 244 29.28 15.58 -18.00
C PHE A 244 29.31 14.47 -19.06
N LEU A 245 28.50 13.45 -18.81
CA LEU A 245 28.18 12.41 -19.79
C LEU A 245 26.81 12.73 -20.35
N LEU A 246 26.73 12.99 -21.66
CA LEU A 246 25.48 13.26 -22.36
C LEU A 246 25.08 12.05 -23.21
N ILE A 247 23.90 11.51 -23.01
CA ILE A 247 23.37 10.41 -23.81
C ILE A 247 22.33 10.98 -24.78
N ASP A 248 22.62 10.93 -26.08
CA ASP A 248 21.62 11.13 -27.13
C ASP A 248 20.83 9.82 -27.30
N GLY A 249 19.68 9.78 -26.64
CA GLY A 249 18.78 8.63 -26.68
C GLY A 249 18.01 8.52 -27.99
N GLU A 250 17.43 7.34 -28.21
CA GLU A 250 16.43 7.18 -29.27
C GLU A 250 15.27 8.14 -29.05
N GLY A 251 14.80 8.79 -30.12
CA GLY A 251 13.54 9.54 -30.07
C GLY A 251 12.31 8.72 -29.66
N ILE A 252 11.25 9.42 -29.27
CA ILE A 252 9.95 8.83 -28.94
C ILE A 252 9.13 8.69 -30.24
N GLY A 253 8.47 7.53 -30.46
CA GLY A 253 7.50 7.36 -31.55
C GLY A 253 8.07 6.98 -32.92
N HIS A 254 9.09 6.13 -33.00
CA HIS A 254 9.82 5.85 -34.26
C HIS A 254 9.15 4.88 -35.23
N SER A 255 8.12 4.12 -34.81
CA SER A 255 7.42 3.24 -35.73
C SER A 255 6.15 3.90 -36.27
N LEU A 256 6.05 3.98 -37.60
CA LEU A 256 4.81 4.35 -38.32
C LEU A 256 3.68 3.44 -37.81
N GLY A 257 2.77 3.98 -36.99
CA GLY A 257 1.69 3.23 -36.34
C GLY A 257 1.70 3.23 -34.81
N GLU A 258 2.71 3.81 -34.14
CA GLU A 258 2.68 3.98 -32.68
C GLU A 258 1.48 4.82 -32.22
N LYS A 259 0.44 4.15 -31.69
CA LYS A 259 -0.52 4.80 -30.77
C LYS A 259 0.28 5.30 -29.54
N ARG A 260 0.12 6.60 -29.26
CA ARG A 260 1.08 7.48 -28.58
C ARG A 260 1.04 7.41 -27.05
N ASP A 261 0.84 6.22 -26.48
CA ASP A 261 0.31 6.13 -25.12
C ASP A 261 1.39 5.85 -24.06
N THR A 262 2.46 5.09 -24.37
CA THR A 262 3.40 4.61 -23.34
C THR A 262 4.86 4.59 -23.78
N LEU A 263 5.76 5.04 -22.89
CA LEU A 263 7.20 5.04 -23.11
C LEU A 263 7.78 3.63 -23.08
N SER A 264 8.70 3.31 -24.00
CA SER A 264 9.37 2.00 -24.04
C SER A 264 10.21 1.73 -22.79
N SER A 265 10.20 0.47 -22.34
CA SER A 265 10.95 -0.03 -21.19
C SER A 265 12.47 0.24 -21.28
N ARG A 266 13.01 0.39 -22.50
CA ARG A 266 14.43 0.72 -22.73
C ARG A 266 14.86 2.07 -22.16
N HIS A 267 13.94 3.05 -22.11
CA HIS A 267 14.24 4.39 -21.60
C HIS A 267 14.48 4.39 -20.09
N TYR A 268 13.81 3.50 -19.35
CA TYR A 268 13.96 3.40 -17.89
C TYR A 268 15.35 2.91 -17.47
N ASN A 269 16.08 2.18 -18.32
CA ASN A 269 17.49 1.87 -18.07
C ASN A 269 18.33 3.17 -17.99
N PHE A 270 18.09 4.11 -18.90
CA PHE A 270 18.76 5.40 -18.91
C PHE A 270 18.28 6.31 -17.77
N PHE A 271 17.01 6.28 -17.39
CA PHE A 271 16.49 7.06 -16.25
C PHE A 271 17.13 6.65 -14.92
N ASN A 272 17.44 5.36 -14.77
CA ASN A 272 18.16 4.83 -13.63
C ASN A 272 19.66 5.16 -13.68
N TYR A 273 20.26 5.09 -14.88
CA TYR A 273 21.68 5.36 -15.08
C TYR A 273 22.04 6.85 -14.94
N CYS A 274 21.16 7.74 -15.41
CA CYS A 274 21.40 9.17 -15.47
C CYS A 274 20.92 9.91 -14.22
N ASN A 275 21.60 11.03 -13.92
CA ASN A 275 21.21 11.93 -12.83
C ASN A 275 20.14 12.93 -13.28
N ASN A 276 20.09 13.23 -14.58
CA ASN A 276 19.15 14.20 -15.16
C ASN A 276 18.54 13.65 -16.44
N ILE A 277 17.27 13.96 -16.66
CA ILE A 277 16.48 13.59 -17.83
C ILE A 277 15.99 14.90 -18.45
N VAL A 278 16.43 15.18 -19.68
CA VAL A 278 16.05 16.37 -20.42
C VAL A 278 15.10 15.96 -21.54
N LEU A 279 13.82 16.28 -21.37
CA LEU A 279 12.82 16.09 -22.42
C LEU A 279 12.80 17.30 -23.34
N ILE A 280 13.08 17.07 -24.61
CA ILE A 280 13.05 18.08 -25.67
C ILE A 280 11.78 17.88 -26.47
N ASP A 281 10.90 18.89 -26.44
CA ASP A 281 9.62 18.86 -27.13
C ASP A 281 9.52 19.98 -28.18
N ASP A 282 8.69 19.76 -29.20
CA ASP A 282 8.43 20.77 -30.23
C ASP A 282 7.42 21.79 -29.70
N ALA A 283 7.78 23.07 -29.74
CA ALA A 283 6.93 24.13 -29.21
C ALA A 283 5.64 24.35 -30.02
N ASN A 284 5.60 23.95 -31.30
CA ASN A 284 4.42 24.13 -32.14
C ASN A 284 3.23 23.25 -31.72
N ASP A 285 3.51 22.03 -31.24
CA ASP A 285 2.50 21.06 -30.80
C ASP A 285 2.99 20.30 -29.55
N PRO A 286 3.08 21.00 -28.40
CA PRO A 286 3.69 20.46 -27.20
C PRO A 286 2.90 19.27 -26.67
N PHE A 287 3.63 18.21 -26.29
CA PHE A 287 3.13 16.96 -25.71
C PHE A 287 2.37 16.02 -26.65
N ALA A 288 2.11 16.40 -27.91
CA ALA A 288 1.26 15.64 -28.82
C ALA A 288 1.91 14.37 -29.39
N ALA A 289 3.22 14.36 -29.65
CA ALA A 289 3.94 13.28 -30.33
C ALA A 289 4.54 12.21 -29.37
N GLY A 290 3.87 11.94 -28.25
CA GLY A 290 4.35 11.02 -27.20
C GLY A 290 5.06 11.70 -26.02
N GLY A 291 5.15 13.04 -26.04
CA GLY A 291 5.63 13.83 -24.90
C GLY A 291 4.77 13.63 -23.64
N HIS A 292 3.45 13.50 -23.79
CA HIS A 292 2.55 13.15 -22.68
C HIS A 292 2.95 11.83 -21.99
N GLY A 293 3.01 10.72 -22.74
CA GLY A 293 3.36 9.41 -22.19
C GLY A 293 4.79 9.32 -21.65
N ALA A 294 5.72 10.13 -22.17
CA ALA A 294 7.04 10.26 -21.59
C ALA A 294 7.01 10.93 -20.21
N ILE A 295 6.27 12.03 -20.07
CA ILE A 295 6.12 12.73 -18.78
C ILE A 295 5.35 11.87 -17.78
N GLU A 296 4.28 11.21 -18.21
CA GLU A 296 3.55 10.24 -17.39
C GLU A 296 4.51 9.16 -16.85
N GLY A 297 5.28 8.52 -17.74
CA GLY A 297 6.28 7.52 -17.36
C GLY A 297 7.36 8.06 -16.42
N ILE A 298 7.85 9.29 -16.64
CA ILE A 298 8.86 9.92 -15.76
C ILE A 298 8.30 10.16 -14.37
N PHE A 299 7.11 10.77 -14.26
CA PHE A 299 6.55 11.23 -12.98
C PHE A 299 5.95 10.08 -12.18
N LEU A 300 5.19 9.19 -12.82
CA LEU A 300 4.60 8.01 -12.17
C LEU A 300 5.68 7.11 -11.56
N ASN A 301 6.84 7.00 -12.24
CA ASN A 301 7.97 6.20 -11.78
C ASN A 301 8.92 6.96 -10.84
N GLY A 302 8.57 8.16 -10.41
CA GLY A 302 9.30 8.93 -9.38
C GLY A 302 10.53 9.70 -9.89
N TYR A 303 10.77 9.79 -11.20
CA TYR A 303 11.95 10.48 -11.75
C TYR A 303 11.80 12.01 -11.87
N GLN A 304 10.75 12.59 -11.28
CA GLN A 304 10.43 14.02 -11.38
C GLN A 304 11.60 14.93 -10.97
N GLU A 305 12.32 14.60 -9.90
CA GLU A 305 13.48 15.39 -9.45
C GLU A 305 14.63 15.48 -10.46
N LYS A 306 14.73 14.49 -11.36
CA LYS A 306 15.74 14.41 -12.42
C LYS A 306 15.28 15.15 -13.67
N PHE A 307 14.00 15.52 -13.76
CA PHE A 307 13.37 16.02 -14.99
C PHE A 307 13.72 17.48 -15.27
N LYS A 308 13.88 17.79 -16.56
CA LYS A 308 14.03 19.14 -17.13
C LYS A 308 13.28 19.16 -18.47
N LEU A 309 12.53 20.23 -18.72
CA LEU A 309 11.75 20.38 -19.94
C LEU A 309 12.34 21.46 -20.85
N VAL A 310 12.58 21.13 -22.12
CA VAL A 310 13.09 22.04 -23.14
C VAL A 310 12.09 22.15 -24.28
N PHE A 311 11.54 23.33 -24.51
CA PHE A 311 10.78 23.66 -25.70
C PHE A 311 11.71 24.12 -26.80
N SER A 312 11.76 23.37 -27.89
CA SER A 312 12.52 23.69 -29.10
C SER A 312 11.67 24.45 -30.11
N LYS A 313 12.31 25.14 -31.06
CA LYS A 313 11.65 25.82 -32.20
C LYS A 313 10.64 26.88 -31.76
N THR A 314 10.88 27.52 -30.62
CA THR A 314 10.00 28.59 -30.11
C THR A 314 9.94 29.80 -31.06
N ASP A 315 10.90 29.94 -31.97
CA ASP A 315 10.95 30.92 -33.05
C ASP A 315 9.89 30.71 -34.14
N LYS A 316 9.31 29.51 -34.25
CA LYS A 316 8.30 29.17 -35.27
C LYS A 316 6.86 29.40 -34.82
N LEU A 317 6.67 29.89 -33.60
CA LEU A 317 5.34 30.15 -33.04
C LEU A 317 4.80 31.50 -33.50
N GLU A 318 3.57 31.50 -34.03
CA GLU A 318 2.86 32.72 -34.45
C GLU A 318 2.13 33.44 -33.29
N GLN A 319 2.30 32.98 -32.04
CA GLN A 319 1.56 33.48 -30.88
C GLN A 319 2.11 34.82 -30.36
N THR A 320 1.21 35.77 -30.07
CA THR A 320 1.57 37.12 -29.56
C THR A 320 2.10 37.12 -28.12
N ASP A 321 1.62 36.22 -27.26
CA ASP A 321 2.15 36.00 -25.91
C ASP A 321 2.60 34.54 -25.72
N LEU A 322 3.88 34.29 -25.99
CA LEU A 322 4.54 33.00 -25.80
C LEU A 322 4.42 32.49 -24.35
N ASN A 323 4.47 33.37 -23.35
CA ASN A 323 4.41 32.94 -21.95
C ASN A 323 3.02 32.48 -21.53
N ALA A 324 1.96 33.11 -22.05
CA ALA A 324 0.60 32.64 -21.85
C ALA A 324 0.35 31.29 -22.55
N TYR A 325 0.86 31.12 -23.78
CA TYR A 325 0.76 29.87 -24.54
C TYR A 325 1.35 28.68 -23.76
N PHE A 326 2.61 28.75 -23.32
CA PHE A 326 3.23 27.64 -22.57
C PHE A 326 2.56 27.39 -21.22
N ARG A 327 2.13 28.43 -20.51
CA ARG A 327 1.37 28.27 -19.24
C ARG A 327 0.08 27.49 -19.47
N ARG A 328 -0.64 27.76 -20.56
CA ARG A 328 -1.86 27.03 -20.91
C ARG A 328 -1.55 25.56 -21.23
N SER A 329 -0.53 25.29 -22.03
CA SER A 329 -0.12 23.92 -22.39
C SER A 329 0.30 23.11 -21.16
N LEU A 330 1.09 23.70 -20.25
CA LEU A 330 1.50 23.05 -18.99
C LEU A 330 0.30 22.79 -18.06
N ASN A 331 -0.65 23.73 -17.96
CA ASN A 331 -1.86 23.53 -17.16
C ASN A 331 -2.76 22.44 -17.75
N ASN A 332 -2.87 22.34 -19.08
CA ASN A 332 -3.61 21.27 -19.74
C ASN A 332 -2.99 19.91 -19.42
N LEU A 333 -1.65 19.80 -19.52
CA LEU A 333 -0.92 18.60 -19.15
C LEU A 333 -1.11 18.24 -17.66
N ARG A 334 -0.99 19.23 -16.77
CA ARG A 334 -1.23 19.04 -15.32
C ARG A 334 -2.63 18.49 -15.06
N ASN A 335 -3.64 19.02 -15.73
CA ASN A 335 -5.02 18.55 -15.59
C ASN A 335 -5.22 17.14 -16.15
N ALA A 336 -4.53 16.77 -17.23
CA ALA A 336 -4.55 15.42 -17.76
C ALA A 336 -3.93 14.42 -16.77
N LEU A 337 -2.70 14.66 -16.33
CA LEU A 337 -1.98 13.81 -15.38
C LEU A 337 -2.69 13.71 -14.02
N LYS A 338 -3.37 14.77 -13.57
CA LYS A 338 -4.15 14.75 -12.33
C LYS A 338 -5.32 13.76 -12.37
N LYS A 339 -5.90 13.49 -13.54
CA LYS A 339 -6.95 12.46 -13.70
C LYS A 339 -6.42 11.07 -13.40
N ASP A 340 -5.13 10.85 -13.65
CA ASP A 340 -4.43 9.59 -13.42
C ASP A 340 -3.69 9.59 -12.07
N GLU A 341 -4.08 10.47 -11.14
CA GLU A 341 -3.48 10.64 -9.80
C GLU A 341 -1.96 10.97 -9.81
N ILE A 342 -1.43 11.50 -10.92
CA ILE A 342 -0.04 11.92 -11.05
C ILE A 342 0.07 13.42 -10.79
N GLU A 343 0.91 13.80 -9.82
CA GLU A 343 1.17 15.20 -9.48
C GLU A 343 2.26 15.79 -10.37
N PHE A 344 1.89 16.75 -11.22
CA PHE A 344 2.82 17.49 -12.05
C PHE A 344 3.14 18.86 -11.44
N ASN A 345 4.13 18.87 -10.53
CA ASN A 345 4.56 20.05 -9.78
C ASN A 345 5.81 20.71 -10.39
N GLU A 346 5.88 20.81 -11.72
CA GLU A 346 6.92 21.57 -12.40
C GLU A 346 6.68 23.08 -12.28
N GLU A 347 7.72 23.79 -11.84
CA GLU A 347 7.79 25.24 -11.77
C GLU A 347 8.54 25.81 -12.98
N ASN A 348 8.34 27.09 -13.32
CA ASN A 348 9.02 27.76 -14.43
C ASN A 348 10.58 27.66 -14.41
N LYS A 349 11.19 27.30 -13.27
CA LYS A 349 12.65 27.18 -13.09
C LYS A 349 13.29 26.00 -13.82
N ASP A 350 12.51 24.96 -14.11
CA ASP A 350 12.98 23.71 -14.74
C ASP A 350 12.54 23.58 -16.21
N THR A 351 11.94 24.65 -16.75
CA THR A 351 11.54 24.80 -18.16
C THR A 351 12.47 25.75 -18.91
N TYR A 352 12.90 25.35 -20.11
CA TYR A 352 13.84 26.08 -20.97
C TYR A 352 13.25 26.24 -22.36
N LYS A 353 13.54 27.36 -23.03
CA LYS A 353 13.01 27.69 -24.36
C LYS A 353 14.16 27.98 -25.30
N LEU A 354 14.23 27.29 -26.42
CA LEU A 354 15.31 27.40 -27.39
C LEU A 354 14.78 27.80 -28.77
N ASN A 355 15.23 28.98 -29.20
CA ASN A 355 15.04 29.53 -30.53
C ASN A 355 16.15 29.07 -31.47
N ALA A 356 15.83 28.89 -32.76
CA ALA A 356 16.79 28.72 -33.86
C ALA A 356 17.79 27.55 -33.65
N LEU A 357 17.35 26.47 -32.99
CA LEU A 357 18.22 25.33 -32.65
C LEU A 357 18.76 24.60 -33.90
N ASP A 358 18.01 24.65 -35.01
CA ASP A 358 18.39 24.00 -36.27
C ASP A 358 19.41 24.82 -37.07
N ASP A 359 19.59 26.11 -36.76
CA ASP A 359 20.48 27.01 -37.49
C ASP A 359 21.96 26.69 -37.23
N LYS A 360 22.83 27.05 -38.20
CA LYS A 360 24.29 26.85 -38.07
C LYS A 360 24.86 27.64 -36.89
N ASN A 361 24.37 28.86 -36.68
CA ASN A 361 24.74 29.72 -35.57
C ASN A 361 23.52 29.92 -34.67
N ILE A 362 23.60 29.38 -33.46
CA ILE A 362 22.56 29.59 -32.45
C ILE A 362 22.65 31.02 -31.88
N ASN A 363 21.50 31.63 -31.60
CA ASN A 363 21.43 33.00 -31.09
C ASN A 363 21.88 33.10 -29.61
N ASP A 364 22.21 34.32 -29.16
CA ASP A 364 22.76 34.55 -27.81
C ASP A 364 21.78 34.21 -26.68
N GLU A 365 20.47 34.34 -26.91
CA GLU A 365 19.44 33.97 -25.94
C GLU A 365 19.42 32.46 -25.68
N SER A 366 19.43 31.66 -26.76
CA SER A 366 19.50 30.20 -26.66
C SER A 366 20.84 29.74 -26.11
N ARG A 367 21.97 30.40 -26.43
CA ARG A 367 23.29 30.11 -25.80
C ARG A 367 23.23 30.27 -24.28
N LYS A 368 22.72 31.40 -23.79
CA LYS A 368 22.53 31.66 -22.35
C LYS A 368 21.61 30.62 -21.71
N THR A 369 20.56 30.20 -22.43
CA THR A 369 19.61 29.20 -21.95
C THR A 369 20.24 27.80 -21.84
N ILE A 370 21.04 27.37 -22.83
CA ILE A 370 21.78 26.10 -22.77
C ILE A 370 22.81 26.14 -21.63
N GLN A 371 23.56 27.24 -21.50
CA GLN A 371 24.52 27.39 -20.41
C GLN A 371 23.84 27.32 -19.03
N ARG A 372 22.68 27.97 -18.87
CA ARG A 372 21.88 27.88 -17.65
C ARG A 372 21.40 26.47 -17.36
N LEU A 373 20.90 25.74 -18.37
CA LEU A 373 20.48 24.34 -18.26
C LEU A 373 21.62 23.47 -17.72
N LEU A 374 22.79 23.53 -18.36
CA LEU A 374 23.95 22.69 -17.99
C LEU A 374 24.51 23.07 -16.61
N THR A 375 24.54 24.37 -16.28
CA THR A 375 25.01 24.85 -14.96
C THR A 375 24.07 24.39 -13.84
N ASN A 376 22.75 24.46 -14.06
CA ASN A 376 21.76 23.99 -13.09
C ASN A 376 21.89 22.47 -12.84
N ILE A 377 22.13 21.70 -13.91
CA ILE A 377 22.39 20.26 -13.84
C ILE A 377 23.65 19.98 -12.99
N SER A 378 24.74 20.72 -13.24
CA SER A 378 26.01 20.58 -12.51
C SER A 378 25.84 20.82 -11.00
N ASN A 379 25.10 21.88 -10.63
CA ASN A 379 24.95 22.32 -9.23
C ASN A 379 23.93 21.52 -8.39
N SER A 380 23.29 20.49 -8.96
CA SER A 380 22.30 19.66 -8.25
C SER A 380 22.90 18.91 -7.05
N LYS A 381 22.40 19.20 -5.83
CA LYS A 381 22.81 18.54 -4.58
C LYS A 381 22.03 17.26 -4.31
N LYS A 382 22.64 16.33 -3.55
CA LYS A 382 21.93 15.18 -2.97
C LYS A 382 20.97 15.67 -1.88
N LYS A 383 19.77 15.10 -1.84
CA LYS A 383 18.71 15.45 -0.89
C LYS A 383 18.76 14.58 0.37
N HIS A 384 18.18 15.07 1.45
CA HIS A 384 17.94 14.30 2.66
C HIS A 384 16.69 13.44 2.48
N LEU A 385 16.75 12.19 2.98
CA LEU A 385 15.66 11.22 2.88
C LEU A 385 15.16 10.88 4.28
N THR A 386 13.84 10.87 4.41
CA THR A 386 13.13 10.42 5.62
C THR A 386 12.59 9.00 5.41
N PRO A 387 12.75 8.07 6.36
CA PRO A 387 12.13 6.73 6.27
C PRO A 387 10.60 6.82 6.21
N LEU A 388 9.96 6.00 5.36
CA LEU A 388 8.50 5.98 5.20
C LEU A 388 7.93 4.58 5.45
N GLU A 389 6.96 4.47 6.35
CA GLU A 389 6.34 3.22 6.80
C GLU A 389 4.92 3.02 6.27
N TYR A 390 4.64 1.96 5.52
CA TYR A 390 3.37 1.72 4.83
C TYR A 390 2.63 0.48 5.35
N ASP A 391 1.31 0.57 5.40
CA ASP A 391 0.43 -0.53 5.78
C ASP A 391 0.24 -1.50 4.60
N PHE A 392 1.02 -2.59 4.58
CA PHE A 392 0.99 -3.58 3.50
C PHE A 392 -0.31 -4.38 3.39
N ASP A 393 -1.23 -4.29 4.34
CA ASP A 393 -2.56 -4.89 4.18
C ASP A 393 -3.34 -4.18 3.05
N LEU A 394 -3.15 -2.86 2.91
CA LEU A 394 -3.73 -2.04 1.85
C LEU A 394 -3.06 -2.22 0.46
N LEU A 395 -1.91 -2.89 0.40
CA LEU A 395 -1.20 -3.12 -0.85
C LEU A 395 -2.09 -3.89 -1.84
N LEU A 396 -2.22 -3.35 -3.07
CA LEU A 396 -3.04 -3.90 -4.15
C LEU A 396 -4.54 -4.03 -3.79
N SER A 397 -5.03 -3.22 -2.84
CA SER A 397 -6.45 -3.17 -2.47
C SER A 397 -7.35 -2.79 -3.65
N LYS A 398 -6.92 -1.86 -4.52
CA LYS A 398 -7.63 -1.45 -5.76
C LYS A 398 -7.32 -2.32 -6.99
N TYR A 399 -6.37 -3.23 -6.90
CA TYR A 399 -5.89 -4.02 -8.04
C TYR A 399 -7.02 -4.78 -8.75
N ASN A 400 -7.10 -4.59 -10.06
CA ASN A 400 -7.99 -5.31 -10.96
C ASN A 400 -7.26 -5.68 -12.26
N SER A 401 -6.83 -6.94 -12.36
CA SER A 401 -6.08 -7.40 -13.52
C SER A 401 -6.91 -7.48 -14.80
N GLU A 402 -8.23 -7.72 -14.73
CA GLU A 402 -9.08 -7.92 -15.92
C GLU A 402 -9.12 -6.68 -16.83
N THR A 403 -9.06 -5.48 -16.26
CA THR A 403 -9.03 -4.22 -17.04
C THR A 403 -7.73 -4.08 -17.85
N LEU A 404 -6.57 -4.36 -17.25
CA LEU A 404 -5.31 -4.34 -17.98
C LEU A 404 -5.24 -5.48 -18.99
N VAL A 405 -5.61 -6.67 -18.56
CA VAL A 405 -5.58 -7.91 -19.35
C VAL A 405 -6.42 -7.75 -20.61
N SER A 406 -7.64 -7.20 -20.51
CA SER A 406 -8.47 -6.85 -21.68
C SER A 406 -7.85 -5.75 -22.55
N THR A 407 -7.24 -4.73 -21.96
CA THR A 407 -6.54 -3.67 -22.73
C THR A 407 -5.38 -4.23 -23.55
N ILE A 408 -4.56 -5.11 -22.97
CA ILE A 408 -3.46 -5.78 -23.66
C ILE A 408 -3.99 -6.69 -24.78
N VAL A 409 -5.05 -7.45 -24.50
CA VAL A 409 -5.68 -8.32 -25.51
C VAL A 409 -6.19 -7.51 -26.68
N ASN A 410 -7.00 -6.47 -26.44
CA ASN A 410 -7.58 -5.66 -27.51
C ASN A 410 -6.47 -5.08 -28.40
N ARG A 411 -5.36 -4.61 -27.80
CA ARG A 411 -4.19 -4.14 -28.55
C ARG A 411 -3.55 -5.23 -29.40
N ILE A 412 -3.43 -6.46 -28.90
CA ILE A 412 -2.87 -7.59 -29.68
C ILE A 412 -3.89 -8.09 -30.73
N GLU A 413 -5.18 -8.01 -30.45
CA GLU A 413 -6.26 -8.43 -31.34
C GLU A 413 -6.40 -7.51 -32.56
N GLU A 414 -6.27 -6.19 -32.37
CA GLU A 414 -6.26 -5.19 -33.43
C GLU A 414 -5.10 -5.37 -34.41
N GLU A 415 -4.02 -6.04 -34.00
CA GLU A 415 -2.84 -6.22 -34.83
C GLU A 415 -2.93 -7.33 -35.87
N HIS A 416 -2.28 -7.07 -37.00
CA HIS A 416 -2.01 -8.08 -38.01
C HIS A 416 -1.19 -9.21 -37.38
N TRP A 417 -1.57 -10.46 -37.65
CA TRP A 417 -0.99 -11.62 -36.98
C TRP A 417 0.53 -11.72 -37.19
N ALA A 418 1.06 -11.20 -38.30
CA ALA A 418 2.51 -11.19 -38.59
C ALA A 418 3.27 -10.35 -37.55
N VAL A 419 2.66 -9.26 -37.09
CA VAL A 419 3.20 -8.41 -36.01
C VAL A 419 3.20 -9.17 -34.69
N VAL A 420 2.14 -9.92 -34.40
CA VAL A 420 2.03 -10.75 -33.19
C VAL A 420 3.01 -11.92 -33.21
N LYS A 421 3.20 -12.58 -34.36
CA LYS A 421 4.18 -13.65 -34.53
C LYS A 421 5.62 -13.13 -34.38
N ALA A 422 5.91 -11.97 -34.95
CA ALA A 422 7.21 -11.31 -34.79
C ALA A 422 7.45 -10.92 -33.32
N LEU A 423 6.45 -10.40 -32.61
CA LEU A 423 6.53 -10.16 -31.17
C LEU A 423 6.86 -11.44 -30.40
N SER A 424 6.18 -12.57 -30.69
CA SER A 424 6.48 -13.86 -30.03
C SER A 424 7.93 -14.32 -30.28
N LYS A 425 8.44 -14.20 -31.52
CA LYS A 425 9.84 -14.52 -31.85
C LYS A 425 10.84 -13.62 -31.12
N ARG A 426 10.53 -12.33 -30.99
CA ARG A 426 11.36 -11.35 -30.29
C ARG A 426 11.40 -11.61 -28.79
N LEU A 427 10.25 -11.83 -28.16
CA LEU A 427 10.18 -12.17 -26.73
C LEU A 427 10.85 -13.53 -26.43
N GLN A 428 10.75 -14.51 -27.35
CA GLN A 428 11.51 -15.75 -27.27
C GLN A 428 13.03 -15.52 -27.31
N SER A 429 13.51 -14.63 -28.18
CA SER A 429 14.94 -14.28 -28.28
C SER A 429 15.38 -13.25 -27.24
N ALA A 430 14.60 -13.09 -26.16
CA ALA A 430 14.86 -12.20 -25.04
C ALA A 430 14.92 -10.70 -25.38
N ASP A 431 14.41 -10.32 -26.56
CA ASP A 431 14.10 -8.93 -26.90
C ASP A 431 12.80 -8.50 -26.18
N ILE A 432 12.56 -7.19 -26.09
CA ILE A 432 11.60 -6.61 -25.13
C ILE A 432 10.38 -5.94 -25.77
N GLU A 433 10.42 -5.68 -27.08
CA GLU A 433 9.34 -4.98 -27.80
C GLU A 433 9.37 -5.21 -29.32
N TYR A 434 8.25 -4.92 -29.99
CA TYR A 434 8.18 -4.92 -31.45
C TYR A 434 7.21 -3.85 -31.96
N ARG A 435 7.71 -2.94 -32.81
CA ARG A 435 6.97 -1.77 -33.32
C ARG A 435 6.34 -0.99 -32.15
N HIS A 436 5.01 -0.93 -32.08
CA HIS A 436 4.25 -0.26 -31.02
C HIS A 436 3.82 -1.19 -29.88
N LEU A 437 4.08 -2.50 -29.97
CA LEU A 437 3.75 -3.47 -28.92
C LEU A 437 4.83 -3.46 -27.83
N LYS A 438 4.47 -2.94 -26.64
CA LYS A 438 5.37 -2.66 -25.50
C LYS A 438 4.88 -3.37 -24.22
N PRO A 439 4.79 -4.71 -24.20
CA PRO A 439 4.12 -5.45 -23.11
C PRO A 439 4.74 -5.18 -21.74
N ILE A 440 6.07 -5.12 -21.64
CA ILE A 440 6.76 -4.81 -20.37
C ILE A 440 6.37 -3.41 -19.87
N SER A 441 6.25 -2.43 -20.76
CA SER A 441 5.93 -1.04 -20.40
C SER A 441 4.48 -0.89 -19.97
N TRP A 442 3.56 -1.59 -20.65
CA TRP A 442 2.14 -1.61 -20.27
C TRP A 442 1.94 -2.19 -18.88
N ILE A 443 2.61 -3.32 -18.58
CA ILE A 443 2.51 -3.94 -17.26
C ILE A 443 3.18 -3.06 -16.20
N LEU A 444 4.34 -2.47 -16.50
CA LEU A 444 5.01 -1.54 -15.59
C LEU A 444 4.10 -0.37 -15.20
N ILE A 445 3.53 0.34 -16.19
CA ILE A 445 2.70 1.53 -15.93
C ILE A 445 1.46 1.15 -15.12
N PHE A 446 0.80 0.05 -15.44
CA PHE A 446 -0.33 -0.44 -14.66
C PHE A 446 0.03 -0.73 -13.20
N LEU A 447 1.10 -1.48 -12.95
CA LEU A 447 1.53 -1.78 -11.59
C LEU A 447 1.98 -0.50 -10.86
N MET A 448 2.62 0.42 -11.55
CA MET A 448 3.04 1.68 -10.95
C MET A 448 1.86 2.60 -10.63
N HIS A 449 0.75 2.55 -11.35
CA HIS A 449 -0.49 3.24 -10.96
C HIS A 449 -1.06 2.70 -9.64
N GLU A 450 -1.14 1.37 -9.51
CA GLU A 450 -1.56 0.73 -8.26
C GLU A 450 -0.63 1.06 -7.09
N LEU A 451 0.68 1.04 -7.33
CA LEU A 451 1.68 1.39 -6.34
C LEU A 451 1.71 2.89 -6.03
N ASN A 452 1.41 3.76 -7.00
CA ASN A 452 1.33 5.20 -6.79
C ASN A 452 0.20 5.53 -5.81
N SER A 453 -0.99 4.93 -5.99
CA SER A 453 -2.10 5.09 -5.04
C SER A 453 -1.74 4.57 -3.64
N PHE A 454 -0.96 3.50 -3.54
CA PHE A 454 -0.50 2.95 -2.25
C PHE A 454 0.58 3.80 -1.56
N LEU A 455 1.53 4.33 -2.33
CA LEU A 455 2.68 5.07 -1.81
C LEU A 455 2.37 6.53 -1.48
N LYS A 456 1.23 7.05 -1.94
CA LYS A 456 0.81 8.43 -1.74
C LYS A 456 0.59 8.74 -0.24
N ARG A 457 0.94 9.96 0.16
CA ARG A 457 0.80 10.51 1.52
C ARG A 457 0.19 11.88 1.39
N ASP A 458 -0.68 12.23 2.33
CA ASP A 458 -1.32 13.55 2.36
C ASP A 458 -0.41 14.63 2.95
N GLU A 459 0.64 14.23 3.68
CA GLU A 459 1.66 15.11 4.24
C GLU A 459 2.67 15.52 3.16
N LEU A 460 2.60 16.79 2.72
CA LEU A 460 3.35 17.34 1.59
C LEU A 460 4.67 18.05 1.98
N THR A 461 5.39 17.58 3.02
CA THR A 461 6.73 18.14 3.25
C THR A 461 7.65 17.75 2.08
N SER A 462 8.58 18.64 1.72
CA SER A 462 9.51 18.39 0.60
C SER A 462 10.28 17.08 0.80
N GLU A 463 10.65 16.76 2.04
CA GLU A 463 11.41 15.55 2.38
C GLU A 463 10.59 14.26 2.20
N VAL A 464 9.31 14.26 2.61
CA VAL A 464 8.41 13.10 2.42
C VAL A 464 8.18 12.86 0.93
N PHE A 465 7.92 13.92 0.16
CA PHE A 465 7.74 13.82 -1.29
C PHE A 465 8.98 13.26 -2.00
N ASP A 466 10.16 13.73 -1.62
CA ASP A 466 11.43 13.25 -2.17
C ASP A 466 11.70 11.78 -1.79
N SER A 467 11.43 11.37 -0.55
CA SER A 467 11.49 9.97 -0.15
C SER A 467 10.53 9.07 -0.93
N GLN A 468 9.29 9.52 -1.18
CA GLN A 468 8.32 8.77 -1.99
C GLN A 468 8.83 8.56 -3.41
N ASN A 469 9.38 9.61 -4.04
CA ASN A 469 9.91 9.53 -5.39
C ASN A 469 11.09 8.57 -5.49
N ILE A 470 12.01 8.59 -4.52
CA ILE A 470 13.12 7.62 -4.47
C ILE A 470 12.62 6.17 -4.33
N ILE A 471 11.60 5.91 -3.48
CA ILE A 471 10.99 4.59 -3.39
C ILE A 471 10.36 4.18 -4.73
N LYS A 472 9.64 5.09 -5.39
CA LYS A 472 9.04 4.87 -6.73
C LYS A 472 10.09 4.56 -7.79
N GLN A 473 11.22 5.27 -7.81
CA GLN A 473 12.33 5.00 -8.75
C GLN A 473 12.91 3.61 -8.52
N ASN A 474 13.22 3.28 -7.27
CA ASN A 474 13.81 2.00 -6.90
C ASN A 474 12.87 0.84 -7.22
N VAL A 475 11.58 0.96 -6.90
CA VAL A 475 10.61 -0.11 -7.18
C VAL A 475 10.34 -0.22 -8.67
N SER A 476 10.27 0.89 -9.42
CA SER A 476 10.16 0.89 -10.87
C SER A 476 11.32 0.14 -11.54
N HIS A 477 12.56 0.43 -11.13
CA HIS A 477 13.75 -0.26 -11.63
C HIS A 477 13.67 -1.78 -11.40
N ARG A 478 13.31 -2.17 -10.17
CA ARG A 478 13.19 -3.59 -9.80
C ARG A 478 12.01 -4.26 -10.50
N LEU A 479 10.91 -3.56 -10.71
CA LEU A 479 9.74 -4.06 -11.44
C LEU A 479 10.05 -4.34 -12.90
N VAL A 480 10.80 -3.47 -13.59
CA VAL A 480 11.23 -3.75 -14.97
C VAL A 480 12.01 -5.07 -15.04
N GLN A 481 12.94 -5.30 -14.11
CA GLN A 481 13.72 -6.54 -14.04
C GLN A 481 12.85 -7.75 -13.67
N TYR A 482 11.92 -7.57 -12.72
CA TYR A 482 10.97 -8.60 -12.30
C TYR A 482 10.06 -9.01 -13.46
N ILE A 483 9.47 -8.05 -14.17
CA ILE A 483 8.62 -8.30 -15.35
C ILE A 483 9.45 -9.00 -16.42
N TYR A 484 10.62 -8.48 -16.78
CA TYR A 484 11.47 -9.14 -17.79
C TYR A 484 11.78 -10.60 -17.43
N THR A 485 12.17 -10.85 -16.17
CA THR A 485 12.51 -12.21 -15.74
C THR A 485 11.31 -13.14 -15.77
N ASN A 486 10.19 -12.75 -15.14
CA ASN A 486 9.04 -13.63 -14.91
C ASN A 486 8.05 -13.68 -16.08
N PHE A 487 8.02 -12.66 -16.95
CA PHE A 487 7.11 -12.56 -18.10
C PHE A 487 7.79 -12.94 -19.41
N VAL A 488 9.10 -12.68 -19.56
CA VAL A 488 9.85 -12.97 -20.79
C VAL A 488 10.75 -14.18 -20.61
N LYS A 489 11.76 -14.08 -19.74
CA LYS A 489 12.84 -15.08 -19.62
C LYS A 489 12.34 -16.44 -19.13
N GLU A 490 11.63 -16.50 -18.01
CA GLU A 490 11.11 -17.76 -17.46
C GLU A 490 9.99 -18.35 -18.33
N LYS A 491 9.36 -17.53 -19.18
CA LYS A 491 8.32 -17.93 -20.11
C LYS A 491 8.82 -18.09 -21.55
N GLU A 492 10.14 -18.14 -21.75
CA GLU A 492 10.76 -18.30 -23.08
C GLU A 492 10.16 -19.50 -23.84
N HIS A 493 9.99 -20.63 -23.15
CA HIS A 493 9.38 -21.84 -23.71
C HIS A 493 7.91 -21.65 -24.12
N LEU A 494 7.15 -20.77 -23.46
CA LEU A 494 5.77 -20.44 -23.85
C LEU A 494 5.76 -19.48 -25.04
N TRP A 495 6.66 -18.50 -25.07
CA TRP A 495 6.84 -17.63 -26.23
C TRP A 495 7.26 -18.40 -27.47
N GLN A 496 8.11 -19.42 -27.32
CA GLN A 496 8.45 -20.36 -28.37
C GLN A 496 7.22 -21.11 -28.88
N GLN A 497 6.42 -21.70 -27.97
CA GLN A 497 5.19 -22.41 -28.35
C GLN A 497 4.18 -21.51 -29.07
N ALA A 498 4.08 -20.24 -28.66
CA ALA A 498 3.25 -19.24 -29.33
C ALA A 498 3.76 -18.93 -30.74
N TYR A 499 5.09 -18.79 -30.90
CA TYR A 499 5.72 -18.55 -32.20
C TYR A 499 5.56 -19.73 -33.17
N GLU A 500 5.68 -20.96 -32.67
CA GLU A 500 5.60 -22.21 -33.44
C GLU A 500 4.18 -22.55 -33.93
N LYS A 501 3.13 -21.90 -33.40
CA LYS A 501 1.76 -22.05 -33.93
C LYS A 501 1.76 -21.75 -35.44
N SER A 502 1.25 -22.69 -36.23
CA SER A 502 1.25 -22.61 -37.70
C SER A 502 0.03 -23.35 -38.28
N GLY A 503 -0.32 -23.05 -39.54
CA GLY A 503 -1.50 -23.62 -40.20
C GLY A 503 -2.76 -22.75 -40.07
N PHE A 504 -3.86 -23.23 -40.67
CA PHE A 504 -5.14 -22.50 -40.73
C PHE A 504 -5.71 -22.28 -39.32
N GLY A 505 -6.07 -21.04 -38.97
CA GLY A 505 -6.58 -20.67 -37.64
C GLY A 505 -5.50 -20.40 -36.58
N SER A 506 -4.23 -20.61 -36.90
CA SER A 506 -3.12 -20.48 -35.94
C SER A 506 -2.92 -19.08 -35.37
N HIS A 507 -3.38 -18.01 -36.06
CA HIS A 507 -3.34 -16.66 -35.51
C HIS A 507 -4.23 -16.50 -34.27
N ARG A 508 -5.44 -17.07 -34.30
CA ARG A 508 -6.39 -16.98 -33.19
C ARG A 508 -5.91 -17.83 -32.04
N GLU A 509 -5.47 -19.05 -32.33
CA GLU A 509 -4.83 -19.92 -31.33
C GLU A 509 -3.60 -19.27 -30.69
N ARG A 510 -2.77 -18.56 -31.46
CA ARG A 510 -1.60 -17.84 -30.93
C ARG A 510 -2.02 -16.72 -29.98
N LYS A 511 -3.00 -15.90 -30.38
CA LYS A 511 -3.53 -14.81 -29.54
C LYS A 511 -4.14 -15.37 -28.25
N ASP A 512 -5.00 -16.39 -28.35
CA ASP A 512 -5.62 -17.07 -27.21
C ASP A 512 -4.58 -17.72 -26.29
N PHE A 513 -3.52 -18.31 -26.85
CA PHE A 513 -2.43 -18.91 -26.09
C PHE A 513 -1.64 -17.85 -25.31
N ILE A 514 -1.21 -16.77 -25.97
CA ILE A 514 -0.49 -15.66 -25.32
C ILE A 514 -1.33 -15.10 -24.17
N PHE A 515 -2.63 -14.89 -24.41
CA PHE A 515 -3.55 -14.38 -23.41
C PHE A 515 -3.67 -15.31 -22.19
N ASN A 516 -4.05 -16.56 -22.43
CA ASN A 516 -4.44 -17.47 -21.35
C ASN A 516 -3.23 -18.08 -20.63
N GLN A 517 -2.15 -18.38 -21.35
CA GLN A 517 -1.00 -19.12 -20.80
C GLN A 517 0.13 -18.21 -20.34
N ILE A 518 0.19 -16.95 -20.82
CA ILE A 518 1.27 -16.03 -20.48
C ILE A 518 0.75 -14.83 -19.70
N VAL A 519 -0.17 -14.05 -20.27
CA VAL A 519 -0.64 -12.78 -19.66
C VAL A 519 -1.46 -13.02 -18.39
N ARG A 520 -2.51 -13.86 -18.45
CA ARG A 520 -3.37 -14.16 -17.28
C ARG A 520 -2.65 -14.92 -16.16
N VAL A 521 -1.59 -15.65 -16.49
CA VAL A 521 -0.77 -16.36 -15.51
C VAL A 521 0.15 -15.38 -14.77
N PHE A 522 0.72 -14.40 -15.47
CA PHE A 522 1.57 -13.39 -14.86
C PHE A 522 0.79 -12.34 -14.03
N LEU A 523 -0.43 -12.01 -14.46
CA LEU A 523 -1.33 -11.05 -13.80
C LEU A 523 -2.57 -11.77 -13.23
N PRO A 524 -2.44 -12.47 -12.09
CA PRO A 524 -3.53 -13.27 -11.53
C PRO A 524 -4.70 -12.40 -11.07
N SER A 525 -5.94 -12.87 -11.27
CA SER A 525 -7.13 -12.22 -10.69
C SER A 525 -7.23 -12.48 -9.18
N LYS A 526 -7.95 -11.61 -8.46
CA LYS A 526 -8.18 -11.75 -7.01
C LYS A 526 -8.94 -13.03 -6.65
N ASP A 527 -9.75 -13.56 -7.57
CA ASP A 527 -10.50 -14.81 -7.37
C ASP A 527 -9.59 -16.04 -7.30
N LYS A 528 -8.35 -15.94 -7.80
CA LYS A 528 -7.33 -16.99 -7.68
C LYS A 528 -6.45 -16.72 -6.46
N GLU A 529 -6.98 -17.06 -5.28
CA GLU A 529 -6.41 -16.67 -3.98
C GLU A 529 -4.91 -16.99 -3.83
N ASP A 530 -4.47 -18.23 -4.14
CA ASP A 530 -3.07 -18.63 -3.99
C ASP A 530 -2.11 -17.88 -4.92
N ALA A 531 -2.49 -17.76 -6.21
CA ALA A 531 -1.68 -17.07 -7.21
C ALA A 531 -1.59 -15.57 -6.91
N PHE A 532 -2.70 -14.95 -6.53
CA PHE A 532 -2.74 -13.53 -6.14
C PHE A 532 -1.94 -13.28 -4.86
N LYS A 533 -2.01 -14.17 -3.87
CA LYS A 533 -1.24 -14.07 -2.63
C LYS A 533 0.27 -14.16 -2.88
N SER A 534 0.70 -15.06 -3.78
CA SER A 534 2.11 -15.12 -4.21
C SER A 534 2.53 -13.84 -4.92
N PHE A 535 1.74 -13.37 -5.90
CA PHE A 535 2.01 -12.13 -6.61
C PHE A 535 2.10 -10.91 -5.68
N LYS A 536 1.13 -10.75 -4.75
CA LYS A 536 1.16 -9.68 -3.73
C LYS A 536 2.41 -9.76 -2.86
N LYS A 537 2.85 -10.97 -2.48
CA LYS A 537 4.09 -11.19 -1.71
C LYS A 537 5.33 -10.76 -2.48
N ASP A 538 5.41 -11.05 -3.77
CA ASP A 538 6.53 -10.65 -4.62
C ASP A 538 6.59 -9.11 -4.76
N ILE A 539 5.45 -8.47 -5.04
CA ILE A 539 5.36 -6.99 -5.10
C ILE A 539 5.74 -6.35 -3.74
N LYS A 540 5.26 -6.91 -2.62
CA LYS A 540 5.66 -6.49 -1.26
C LYS A 540 7.18 -6.57 -1.07
N SER A 541 7.79 -7.69 -1.47
CA SER A 541 9.24 -7.89 -1.38
C SER A 541 10.03 -6.85 -2.20
N LEU A 542 9.54 -6.50 -3.40
CA LEU A 542 10.15 -5.47 -4.23
C LEU A 542 10.07 -4.08 -3.58
N LEU A 543 8.92 -3.72 -2.97
CA LEU A 543 8.74 -2.46 -2.25
C LEU A 543 9.67 -2.33 -1.04
N LEU A 544 9.74 -3.39 -0.22
CA LEU A 544 10.64 -3.42 0.96
C LEU A 544 12.10 -3.23 0.55
N LYS A 545 12.55 -3.93 -0.50
CA LYS A 545 13.91 -3.77 -1.08
C LYS A 545 14.14 -2.41 -1.73
N SER A 546 13.09 -1.61 -1.93
CA SER A 546 13.14 -0.28 -2.54
C SER A 546 13.17 0.86 -1.53
N GLY A 547 13.11 0.55 -0.23
CA GLY A 547 13.19 1.51 0.87
C GLY A 547 11.86 1.81 1.56
N ALA A 548 10.75 1.18 1.13
CA ALA A 548 9.50 1.22 1.90
C ALA A 548 9.66 0.37 3.16
N LEU A 549 9.27 0.92 4.31
CA LEU A 549 9.19 0.18 5.56
C LEU A 549 7.78 -0.34 5.76
N GLU A 550 7.63 -1.47 6.44
CA GLU A 550 6.32 -1.98 6.84
C GLU A 550 5.87 -1.24 8.10
N LEU A 551 4.68 -0.63 8.05
CA LEU A 551 4.03 -0.09 9.22
C LEU A 551 3.79 -1.25 10.17
N LYS A 552 4.48 -1.26 11.30
CA LYS A 552 4.32 -2.31 12.30
C LYS A 552 2.86 -2.26 12.76
N THR A 553 2.14 -3.38 12.68
CA THR A 553 0.79 -3.46 13.24
C THR A 553 0.94 -3.53 14.76
N ALA A 554 0.26 -2.64 15.49
CA ALA A 554 0.32 -2.65 16.94
C ALA A 554 -0.35 -3.92 17.48
N VAL A 555 0.34 -4.62 18.37
CA VAL A 555 -0.17 -5.79 19.10
C VAL A 555 -1.20 -5.35 20.13
N LYS A 556 -0.97 -4.20 20.77
CA LYS A 556 -1.87 -3.56 21.74
C LYS A 556 -2.09 -2.10 21.35
N THR A 557 -3.35 -1.65 21.38
CA THR A 557 -3.74 -0.25 21.14
C THR A 557 -4.68 0.21 22.24
N GLU A 558 -4.34 1.30 22.92
CA GLU A 558 -5.04 1.78 24.12
C GLU A 558 -5.21 3.31 24.08
N ILE A 559 -6.30 3.80 24.66
CA ILE A 559 -6.51 5.22 24.94
C ILE A 559 -5.90 5.52 26.31
N THR A 560 -4.91 6.41 26.37
CA THR A 560 -4.27 6.83 27.63
C THR A 560 -4.80 8.18 28.12
N HIS A 561 -5.32 9.01 27.21
CA HIS A 561 -5.85 10.31 27.57
C HIS A 561 -6.95 10.76 26.62
N VAL A 562 -7.97 11.42 27.17
CA VAL A 562 -9.14 11.97 26.47
C VAL A 562 -9.27 13.44 26.83
N SER A 563 -9.19 14.31 25.81
CA SER A 563 -9.43 15.75 25.93
C SER A 563 -10.63 16.13 25.08
N ILE A 564 -11.68 16.64 25.72
CA ILE A 564 -12.89 17.12 25.03
C ILE A 564 -13.16 18.56 25.43
N LYS A 565 -13.29 19.44 24.44
CA LYS A 565 -13.54 20.87 24.65
C LYS A 565 -14.87 21.29 24.05
N LYS A 566 -15.58 22.16 24.77
CA LYS A 566 -16.85 22.77 24.35
C LYS A 566 -17.98 21.76 24.10
N ILE A 567 -18.14 20.76 24.96
CA ILE A 567 -19.36 19.92 24.99
C ILE A 567 -20.56 20.85 25.20
N PHE A 568 -21.56 20.77 24.31
CA PHE A 568 -22.70 21.69 24.24
C PHE A 568 -22.32 23.19 24.18
N GLY A 569 -21.07 23.50 23.79
CA GLY A 569 -20.53 24.85 23.65
C GLY A 569 -19.84 25.44 24.90
N SER A 570 -19.81 24.75 26.04
CA SER A 570 -19.29 25.35 27.29
C SER A 570 -18.47 24.44 28.20
N LYS A 571 -18.77 23.13 28.25
CA LYS A 571 -18.10 22.21 29.19
C LYS A 571 -16.84 21.59 28.57
N ASN A 572 -15.75 21.51 29.33
CA ASN A 572 -14.57 20.74 28.94
C ASN A 572 -14.44 19.50 29.84
N VAL A 573 -13.77 18.47 29.33
CA VAL A 573 -13.48 17.25 30.06
C VAL A 573 -12.08 16.78 29.69
N GLU A 574 -11.22 16.62 30.68
CA GLU A 574 -9.91 15.97 30.60
C GLU A 574 -9.95 14.70 31.43
N TRP A 575 -9.54 13.57 30.85
CA TRP A 575 -9.50 12.28 31.53
C TRP A 575 -8.23 11.52 31.17
N SER A 576 -7.41 11.23 32.18
CA SER A 576 -6.25 10.34 32.05
C SER A 576 -6.65 8.91 32.42
N LEU A 577 -6.57 7.99 31.47
CA LEU A 577 -6.97 6.60 31.62
C LEU A 577 -5.78 5.72 32.02
N GLY A 578 -6.06 4.60 32.66
CA GLY A 578 -5.12 3.49 32.81
C GLY A 578 -5.10 2.57 31.58
N ASP A 579 -4.08 1.70 31.53
CA ASP A 579 -3.75 0.85 30.38
C ASP A 579 -4.64 -0.41 30.26
N ASP A 580 -5.63 -0.57 31.15
CA ASP A 580 -6.47 -1.77 31.17
C ASP A 580 -7.96 -1.48 31.40
N VAL A 581 -8.39 -1.39 32.67
CA VAL A 581 -9.79 -1.15 33.04
C VAL A 581 -9.96 0.28 33.52
N ASN A 582 -11.04 0.93 33.06
CA ASN A 582 -11.39 2.29 33.41
C ASN A 582 -12.88 2.40 33.68
N VAL A 583 -13.25 2.62 34.94
CA VAL A 583 -14.63 2.74 35.41
C VAL A 583 -14.92 4.19 35.78
N LEU A 584 -15.84 4.80 35.05
CA LEU A 584 -16.27 6.18 35.21
C LEU A 584 -17.57 6.24 36.03
N ILE A 585 -17.51 6.92 37.17
CA ILE A 585 -18.65 7.18 38.06
C ILE A 585 -18.89 8.68 38.24
N GLY A 586 -20.08 9.04 38.70
CA GLY A 586 -20.47 10.43 39.00
C GLY A 586 -21.98 10.55 39.02
N LYS A 587 -22.54 11.67 39.53
CA LYS A 587 -24.00 11.86 39.64
C LYS A 587 -24.73 11.85 38.29
N ASN A 588 -26.02 11.55 38.28
CA ASN A 588 -26.82 11.56 37.04
C ASN A 588 -26.74 12.94 36.40
N GLY A 589 -26.59 12.99 35.07
CA GLY A 589 -26.46 14.26 34.33
C GLY A 589 -25.07 14.89 34.33
N CYS A 590 -24.04 14.29 34.93
CA CYS A 590 -22.66 14.83 34.86
C CYS A 590 -21.97 14.65 33.49
N GLY A 591 -22.54 13.82 32.59
CA GLY A 591 -22.07 13.64 31.21
C GLY A 591 -21.32 12.33 30.91
N LYS A 592 -21.44 11.29 31.74
CA LYS A 592 -20.77 9.98 31.52
C LYS A 592 -21.07 9.35 30.16
N SER A 593 -22.34 9.12 29.87
CA SER A 593 -22.80 8.56 28.59
C SER A 593 -22.39 9.44 27.41
N THR A 594 -22.44 10.76 27.58
CA THR A 594 -21.97 11.73 26.58
C THR A 594 -20.48 11.59 26.30
N LEU A 595 -19.65 11.40 27.33
CA LEU A 595 -18.20 11.21 27.19
C LEU A 595 -17.88 9.96 26.35
N LEU A 596 -18.51 8.82 26.67
CA LEU A 596 -18.31 7.58 25.90
C LEU A 596 -18.77 7.74 24.43
N LYS A 597 -19.92 8.36 24.21
CA LYS A 597 -20.47 8.62 22.86
C LYS A 597 -19.52 9.48 22.03
N LEU A 598 -18.91 10.52 22.62
CA LEU A 598 -17.95 11.39 21.92
C LEU A 598 -16.61 10.71 21.64
N ILE A 599 -16.10 9.87 22.55
CA ILE A 599 -14.90 9.04 22.30
C ILE A 599 -15.16 8.12 21.09
N PHE A 600 -16.27 7.39 21.10
CA PHE A 600 -16.62 6.48 20.01
C PHE A 600 -16.84 7.22 18.68
N ALA A 601 -17.51 8.38 18.71
CA ALA A 601 -17.73 9.20 17.52
C ALA A 601 -16.42 9.73 16.92
N CYS A 602 -15.45 10.13 17.76
CA CYS A 602 -14.14 10.55 17.29
C CYS A 602 -13.35 9.41 16.62
N ILE A 603 -13.43 8.19 17.16
CA ILE A 603 -12.75 7.02 16.59
C ILE A 603 -13.32 6.67 15.20
N ASN A 604 -14.65 6.67 15.08
CA ASN A 604 -15.36 6.27 13.86
C ASN A 604 -15.60 7.41 12.87
N ASN A 605 -15.20 8.65 13.21
CA ASN A 605 -15.51 9.85 12.44
C ASN A 605 -17.02 10.04 12.20
N ASP A 606 -17.83 9.84 13.24
CA ASP A 606 -19.29 10.02 13.22
C ASP A 606 -19.66 11.50 13.41
N GLU A 607 -19.76 12.21 12.29
CA GLU A 607 -20.09 13.64 12.25
C GLU A 607 -21.49 13.94 12.81
N GLU A 608 -22.48 13.06 12.59
CA GLU A 608 -23.86 13.26 13.07
C GLU A 608 -23.91 13.28 14.60
N THR A 609 -23.24 12.31 15.24
CA THR A 609 -23.14 12.29 16.70
C THR A 609 -22.41 13.54 17.21
N LEU A 610 -21.29 13.94 16.61
CA LEU A 610 -20.55 15.14 17.02
C LEU A 610 -21.39 16.43 16.87
N GLU A 611 -22.15 16.58 15.79
CA GLU A 611 -23.05 17.72 15.56
C GLU A 611 -24.16 17.80 16.61
N SER A 612 -24.71 16.65 17.03
CA SER A 612 -25.77 16.60 18.06
C SER A 612 -25.32 17.21 19.41
N PHE A 613 -24.01 17.22 19.67
CA PHE A 613 -23.40 17.83 20.85
C PHE A 613 -22.79 19.22 20.60
N ARG A 614 -23.16 19.89 19.50
CA ARG A 614 -22.63 21.18 19.02
C ARG A 614 -21.15 21.17 18.61
N SER A 615 -20.71 20.06 18.01
CA SER A 615 -19.38 19.90 17.43
C SER A 615 -18.23 20.22 18.41
N PRO A 616 -18.16 19.53 19.56
CA PRO A 616 -17.05 19.69 20.49
C PRO A 616 -15.72 19.31 19.81
N TYR A 617 -14.60 19.86 20.31
CA TYR A 617 -13.27 19.41 19.88
C TYR A 617 -12.86 18.20 20.71
N VAL A 618 -12.71 17.04 20.07
CA VAL A 618 -12.27 15.79 20.70
C VAL A 618 -10.85 15.47 20.24
N GLU A 619 -9.94 15.27 21.20
CA GLU A 619 -8.58 14.76 21.00
C GLU A 619 -8.37 13.53 21.89
N LEU A 620 -7.93 12.42 21.30
CA LEU A 620 -7.61 11.18 22.01
C LEU A 620 -6.11 10.90 21.86
N THR A 621 -5.44 10.58 22.97
CA THR A 621 -4.05 10.11 22.96
C THR A 621 -4.03 8.59 23.02
N ILE A 622 -3.44 7.98 21.99
CA ILE A 622 -3.43 6.55 21.75
C ILE A 622 -2.01 6.02 21.93
N LEU A 623 -1.85 5.04 22.81
CA LEU A 623 -0.62 4.27 22.97
C LEU A 623 -0.71 2.99 22.12
N LYS A 624 0.33 2.73 21.34
CA LYS A 624 0.49 1.53 20.51
C LYS A 624 1.72 0.77 20.97
N THR A 625 1.56 -0.53 21.20
CA THR A 625 2.66 -1.43 21.57
C THR A 625 2.88 -2.46 20.47
N PHE A 626 4.12 -2.66 20.02
CA PHE A 626 4.48 -3.57 18.92
C PHE A 626 5.10 -4.88 19.43
N ASP A 627 5.20 -5.90 18.55
CA ASP A 627 5.71 -7.24 18.88
C ASP A 627 7.10 -7.26 19.54
N ASN A 628 7.93 -6.24 19.26
CA ASN A 628 9.28 -6.10 19.82
C ASN A 628 9.33 -5.35 21.16
N GLY A 629 8.17 -4.98 21.72
CA GLY A 629 8.05 -4.21 22.97
C GLY A 629 8.24 -2.70 22.81
N GLU A 630 8.46 -2.18 21.59
CA GLU A 630 8.48 -0.72 21.36
C GLU A 630 7.07 -0.13 21.52
N THR A 631 7.02 1.09 22.04
CA THR A 631 5.76 1.85 22.19
C THR A 631 5.79 3.13 21.36
N GLN A 632 4.63 3.51 20.82
CA GLN A 632 4.42 4.75 20.08
C GLN A 632 3.16 5.45 20.59
N ILE A 633 3.28 6.76 20.83
CA ILE A 633 2.15 7.61 21.19
C ILE A 633 1.69 8.36 19.95
N SER A 634 0.38 8.35 19.69
CA SER A 634 -0.26 9.10 18.61
C SER A 634 -1.44 9.89 19.14
N LYS A 635 -1.72 11.05 18.55
CA LYS A 635 -2.91 11.84 18.86
C LYS A 635 -3.87 11.78 17.69
N ILE A 636 -5.14 11.51 17.97
CA ILE A 636 -6.20 11.54 16.98
C ILE A 636 -7.21 12.63 17.32
N SER A 637 -7.69 13.32 16.29
CA SER A 637 -8.76 14.30 16.40
C SER A 637 -9.72 14.09 15.23
N GLN A 638 -10.95 14.60 15.37
CA GLN A 638 -11.94 14.68 14.29
C GLN A 638 -11.33 15.21 12.98
N SER A 639 -11.08 14.33 12.01
CA SER A 639 -10.43 14.61 10.72
C SER A 639 -10.93 13.63 9.64
N LYS A 640 -10.85 14.03 8.36
CA LYS A 640 -11.56 13.45 7.19
C LYS A 640 -11.29 11.95 6.87
N SER A 641 -10.55 11.22 7.69
CA SER A 641 -10.29 9.79 7.46
C SER A 641 -10.51 8.99 8.74
N PRO A 642 -11.26 7.88 8.69
CA PRO A 642 -11.56 7.07 9.86
C PRO A 642 -10.27 6.51 10.47
N SER A 643 -10.13 6.65 11.78
CA SER A 643 -9.00 6.06 12.49
C SER A 643 -9.14 4.53 12.47
N LYS A 644 -8.09 3.79 12.09
CA LYS A 644 -8.08 2.30 12.11
C LYS A 644 -7.94 1.76 13.52
N ILE A 645 -8.78 2.20 14.45
CA ILE A 645 -8.80 1.72 15.83
C ILE A 645 -9.99 0.78 15.97
N ASN A 646 -9.74 -0.45 16.43
CA ASN A 646 -10.79 -1.41 16.70
C ASN A 646 -11.47 -1.04 18.02
N ALA A 647 -12.63 -0.37 17.94
CA ALA A 647 -13.42 0.01 19.09
C ALA A 647 -14.86 -0.47 18.94
N VAL A 648 -15.45 -0.98 20.02
CA VAL A 648 -16.85 -1.40 20.07
C VAL A 648 -17.53 -0.71 21.22
N MET A 649 -18.74 -0.20 20.97
CA MET A 649 -19.59 0.43 22.00
C MET A 649 -20.83 -0.42 22.24
N VAL A 650 -21.10 -0.72 23.50
CA VAL A 650 -22.33 -1.39 23.95
C VAL A 650 -23.14 -0.42 24.79
N ASN A 651 -24.30 0.00 24.29
CA ASN A 651 -25.25 0.83 25.00
C ASN A 651 -26.44 0.00 25.44
N THR A 652 -26.77 0.05 26.72
CA THR A 652 -28.02 -0.50 27.23
C THR A 652 -29.16 0.48 26.89
N PHE A 653 -30.21 0.01 26.20
CA PHE A 653 -31.46 0.72 25.85
C PHE A 653 -31.52 1.67 24.62
N ASP A 654 -30.45 1.92 23.88
CA ASP A 654 -30.56 2.71 22.64
C ASP A 654 -31.09 1.84 21.48
N ILE A 655 -32.41 1.72 21.33
CA ILE A 655 -33.05 1.28 20.08
C ILE A 655 -32.74 2.34 19.03
N LYS A 656 -31.69 2.14 18.24
CA LYS A 656 -31.42 3.01 17.09
C LYS A 656 -32.42 2.66 15.98
N LEU A 657 -33.25 3.63 15.62
CA LEU A 657 -33.95 3.66 14.33
C LEU A 657 -32.91 3.95 13.26
N ASP A 658 -32.52 2.94 12.47
CA ASP A 658 -31.69 3.17 11.29
C ASP A 658 -32.53 3.88 10.21
N ARG A 659 -32.33 5.19 10.07
CA ARG A 659 -33.08 6.03 9.11
C ARG A 659 -32.75 5.71 7.65
N GLN A 660 -31.68 4.96 7.38
CA GLN A 660 -31.31 4.59 6.00
C GLN A 660 -31.93 3.25 5.56
N ASN A 661 -32.25 2.33 6.48
CA ASN A 661 -32.77 1.01 6.15
C ASN A 661 -34.15 0.65 6.72
N ASN A 662 -34.80 1.52 7.51
CA ASN A 662 -36.10 1.20 8.15
C ASN A 662 -36.07 -0.03 9.09
N ASP A 663 -34.89 -0.55 9.45
CA ASP A 663 -34.76 -1.67 10.37
C ASP A 663 -34.61 -1.16 11.81
N VAL A 664 -35.51 -1.62 12.68
CA VAL A 664 -35.42 -1.44 14.12
C VAL A 664 -34.36 -2.43 14.62
N VAL A 665 -33.22 -1.94 15.12
CA VAL A 665 -32.22 -2.80 15.74
C VAL A 665 -32.67 -3.16 17.15
N ASP A 666 -33.51 -4.17 17.26
CA ASP A 666 -33.84 -4.84 18.53
C ASP A 666 -32.69 -5.76 18.98
N LEU A 667 -32.61 -6.07 20.27
CA LEU A 667 -31.62 -6.98 20.87
C LEU A 667 -31.53 -8.29 20.08
N ASP A 668 -32.66 -8.80 19.61
CA ASP A 668 -32.73 -10.04 18.81
C ASP A 668 -31.99 -9.94 17.48
N SER A 669 -32.04 -8.79 16.80
CA SER A 669 -31.33 -8.57 15.53
C SER A 669 -29.81 -8.56 15.73
N GLN A 670 -29.34 -7.87 16.78
CA GLN A 670 -27.91 -7.88 17.13
C GLN A 670 -27.42 -9.28 17.48
N LEU A 671 -28.24 -10.01 18.23
CA LEU A 671 -27.90 -11.34 18.69
C LEU A 671 -27.84 -12.33 17.51
N LEU A 672 -28.80 -12.28 16.58
CA LEU A 672 -28.78 -13.07 15.34
C LEU A 672 -27.55 -12.76 14.46
N LYS A 673 -27.14 -11.49 14.39
CA LYS A 673 -25.91 -11.11 13.68
C LYS A 673 -24.67 -11.74 14.31
N LEU A 674 -24.54 -11.62 15.64
CA LEU A 674 -23.38 -12.14 16.38
C LEU A 674 -23.33 -13.67 16.35
N THR A 675 -24.46 -14.36 16.38
CA THR A 675 -24.49 -15.83 16.24
C THR A 675 -24.09 -16.27 14.82
N GLY A 676 -24.44 -15.52 13.78
CA GLY A 676 -23.92 -15.75 12.43
C GLY A 676 -22.40 -15.54 12.32
N GLU A 677 -21.86 -14.52 12.98
CA GLU A 677 -20.41 -14.30 13.07
C GLU A 677 -19.71 -15.43 13.85
N LEU A 678 -20.37 -15.97 14.89
CA LEU A 678 -19.90 -17.12 15.66
C LEU A 678 -19.78 -18.38 14.80
N GLU A 679 -20.76 -18.64 13.91
CA GLU A 679 -20.70 -19.75 12.95
C GLU A 679 -19.46 -19.63 12.04
N GLY A 680 -19.17 -18.42 11.56
CA GLY A 680 -17.95 -18.12 10.80
C GLY A 680 -16.68 -18.39 11.62
N PHE A 681 -16.69 -18.04 12.90
CA PHE A 681 -15.57 -18.29 13.81
C PHE A 681 -15.35 -19.79 14.07
N GLN A 682 -16.41 -20.55 14.38
CA GLN A 682 -16.39 -22.01 14.56
C GLN A 682 -15.82 -22.71 13.32
N ARG A 683 -16.28 -22.34 12.11
CA ARG A 683 -15.74 -22.88 10.85
C ARG A 683 -14.24 -22.58 10.69
N GLY A 684 -13.78 -21.40 11.08
CA GLY A 684 -12.36 -21.04 11.07
C GLY A 684 -11.52 -21.90 12.04
N LEU A 685 -12.06 -22.22 13.21
CA LEU A 685 -11.41 -23.13 14.16
C LEU A 685 -11.32 -24.56 13.59
N LEU A 686 -12.40 -25.07 12.99
CA LEU A 686 -12.42 -26.37 12.32
C LEU A 686 -11.38 -26.45 11.20
N GLN A 687 -11.25 -25.42 10.37
CA GLN A 687 -10.19 -25.35 9.35
C GLN A 687 -8.78 -25.37 9.97
N SER A 688 -8.60 -24.69 11.10
CA SER A 688 -7.33 -24.67 11.83
C SER A 688 -6.96 -26.04 12.40
N ILE A 689 -7.95 -26.79 12.90
CA ILE A 689 -7.78 -28.18 13.35
C ILE A 689 -7.39 -29.08 12.18
N ASN A 690 -8.12 -29.02 11.07
CA ASN A 690 -7.83 -29.81 9.88
C ASN A 690 -6.42 -29.52 9.34
N LYS A 691 -5.97 -28.28 9.40
CA LYS A 691 -4.60 -27.90 9.00
C LYS A 691 -3.54 -28.41 9.96
N THR A 692 -3.82 -28.43 11.26
CA THR A 692 -2.82 -28.75 12.30
C THR A 692 -2.69 -30.24 12.55
N VAL A 693 -3.81 -30.96 12.59
CA VAL A 693 -3.87 -32.39 12.95
C VAL A 693 -4.64 -33.25 11.95
N GLY A 694 -5.00 -32.74 10.77
CA GLY A 694 -5.79 -33.50 9.79
C GLY A 694 -5.11 -34.77 9.27
N GLU A 695 -3.77 -34.78 9.18
CA GLU A 695 -3.01 -35.99 8.83
C GLU A 695 -3.04 -37.02 9.97
N GLN A 696 -2.89 -36.58 11.21
CA GLN A 696 -2.96 -37.41 12.41
C GLN A 696 -4.37 -38.02 12.58
N ILE A 697 -5.42 -37.25 12.29
CA ILE A 697 -6.81 -37.74 12.28
C ILE A 697 -6.96 -38.87 11.25
N LYS A 698 -6.46 -38.68 10.01
CA LYS A 698 -6.49 -39.75 8.99
C LYS A 698 -5.71 -41.00 9.44
N GLN A 699 -4.52 -40.82 10.01
CA GLN A 699 -3.72 -41.93 10.52
C GLN A 699 -4.41 -42.67 11.68
N ARG A 700 -5.07 -41.95 12.57
CA ARG A 700 -5.88 -42.53 13.66
C ARG A 700 -7.03 -43.33 13.09
N ASP A 701 -7.79 -42.79 12.14
CA ASP A 701 -8.96 -43.43 11.56
C ASP A 701 -8.57 -44.68 10.74
N GLU A 702 -7.44 -44.63 10.02
CA GLU A 702 -6.84 -45.81 9.37
C GLU A 702 -6.42 -46.88 10.38
N ALA A 703 -5.84 -46.50 11.51
CA ALA A 703 -5.45 -47.44 12.55
C ALA A 703 -6.68 -48.05 13.26
N ILE A 704 -7.74 -47.27 13.48
CA ILE A 704 -9.04 -47.76 13.98
C ILE A 704 -9.63 -48.80 13.01
N SER A 705 -9.55 -48.57 11.70
CA SER A 705 -10.07 -49.52 10.71
C SER A 705 -9.35 -50.89 10.71
N LYS A 706 -8.15 -50.97 11.30
CA LYS A 706 -7.31 -52.19 11.38
C LYS A 706 -7.31 -52.85 12.77
N LEU A 707 -8.20 -52.40 13.68
CA LEU A 707 -8.28 -52.86 15.08
C LEU A 707 -8.40 -54.38 15.24
N THR A 708 -9.00 -55.08 14.28
CA THR A 708 -9.17 -56.55 14.32
C THR A 708 -7.86 -57.33 14.15
N THR A 709 -6.78 -56.68 13.71
CA THR A 709 -5.45 -57.28 13.48
C THR A 709 -4.32 -56.55 14.23
N ALA A 710 -4.67 -55.64 15.15
CA ALA A 710 -3.73 -54.70 15.76
C ALA A 710 -2.79 -55.36 16.79
N THR A 711 -1.53 -54.96 16.75
CA THR A 711 -0.49 -55.33 17.72
C THR A 711 -0.49 -54.38 18.94
N PRO A 712 0.15 -54.74 20.07
CA PRO A 712 0.30 -53.84 21.22
C PRO A 712 0.93 -52.48 20.88
N ASP A 713 1.86 -52.44 19.91
CA ASP A 713 2.50 -51.21 19.44
C ASP A 713 1.52 -50.33 18.65
N ASP A 714 0.57 -50.93 17.91
CA ASP A 714 -0.49 -50.20 17.22
C ASP A 714 -1.46 -49.52 18.21
N PHE A 715 -1.74 -50.17 19.35
CA PHE A 715 -2.54 -49.58 20.43
C PHE A 715 -1.81 -48.40 21.09
N ALA A 716 -0.50 -48.52 21.34
CA ALA A 716 0.30 -47.42 21.88
C ALA A 716 0.30 -46.21 20.93
N ARG A 717 0.46 -46.45 19.62
CA ARG A 717 0.43 -45.40 18.60
C ARG A 717 -0.96 -44.76 18.45
N LEU A 718 -2.04 -45.54 18.54
CA LEU A 718 -3.41 -45.02 18.58
C LEU A 718 -3.67 -44.12 19.78
N GLN A 719 -3.16 -44.50 20.95
CA GLN A 719 -3.26 -43.71 22.17
C GLN A 719 -2.48 -42.40 22.02
N GLU A 720 -1.26 -42.46 21.50
CA GLU A 720 -0.42 -41.27 21.26
C GLU A 720 -1.08 -40.29 20.28
N LEU A 721 -1.57 -40.79 19.13
CA LEU A 721 -2.30 -39.98 18.14
C LEU A 721 -3.56 -39.35 18.76
N SER A 722 -4.29 -40.09 19.57
CA SER A 722 -5.50 -39.59 20.23
C SER A 722 -5.19 -38.47 21.22
N ILE A 723 -4.11 -38.60 22.00
CA ILE A 723 -3.64 -37.55 22.91
C ILE A 723 -3.23 -36.30 22.13
N GLN A 724 -2.43 -36.45 21.06
CA GLN A 724 -1.98 -35.33 20.25
C GLN A 724 -3.14 -34.58 19.59
N ILE A 725 -4.10 -35.32 19.03
CA ILE A 725 -5.31 -34.75 18.42
C ILE A 725 -6.13 -34.03 19.50
N ASN A 726 -6.37 -34.66 20.65
CA ASN A 726 -7.17 -34.08 21.72
C ASN A 726 -6.52 -32.82 22.30
N ASP A 727 -5.21 -32.83 22.52
CA ASP A 727 -4.45 -31.67 23.01
C ASP A 727 -4.51 -30.50 22.04
N ALA A 728 -4.30 -30.76 20.74
CA ALA A 728 -4.37 -29.73 19.71
C ALA A 728 -5.80 -29.17 19.58
N THR A 729 -6.80 -30.05 19.60
CA THR A 729 -8.22 -29.69 19.49
C THR A 729 -8.65 -28.85 20.69
N THR A 730 -8.29 -29.27 21.91
CA THR A 730 -8.59 -28.54 23.16
C THR A 730 -7.91 -27.18 23.17
N LYS A 731 -6.66 -27.07 22.71
CA LYS A 731 -5.96 -25.78 22.62
C LYS A 731 -6.62 -24.82 21.63
N ILE A 732 -7.05 -25.32 20.47
CA ILE A 732 -7.70 -24.50 19.43
C ILE A 732 -9.10 -24.07 19.87
N TYR A 733 -9.87 -24.97 20.50
CA TYR A 733 -11.22 -24.69 20.99
C TYR A 733 -11.28 -24.01 22.35
N LYS A 734 -10.14 -23.86 23.06
CA LYS A 734 -10.07 -23.24 24.39
C LYS A 734 -10.92 -21.97 24.53
N PRO A 735 -10.90 -21.00 23.60
CA PRO A 735 -11.73 -19.80 23.73
C PRO A 735 -13.24 -20.09 23.75
N LEU A 736 -13.70 -21.06 22.95
CA LEU A 736 -15.11 -21.47 22.94
C LEU A 736 -15.49 -22.24 24.21
N ILE A 737 -14.59 -23.07 24.73
CA ILE A 737 -14.80 -23.79 26.00
C ILE A 737 -14.89 -22.80 27.16
N GLU A 738 -14.00 -21.80 27.21
CA GLU A 738 -14.03 -20.75 28.23
C GLU A 738 -15.29 -19.89 28.14
N PHE A 739 -15.71 -19.51 26.93
CA PHE A 739 -16.97 -18.81 26.69
C PHE A 739 -18.18 -19.63 27.17
N LYS A 740 -18.26 -20.92 26.78
CA LYS A 740 -19.31 -21.83 27.23
C LYS A 740 -19.38 -21.88 28.76
N SER A 741 -18.23 -22.12 29.40
CA SER A 741 -18.14 -22.19 30.87
C SER A 741 -18.61 -20.90 31.55
N ILE A 742 -18.28 -19.73 31.01
CA ILE A 742 -18.70 -18.44 31.59
C ILE A 742 -20.21 -18.25 31.44
N ILE A 743 -20.77 -18.50 30.26
CA ILE A 743 -22.21 -18.32 30.02
C ILE A 743 -23.03 -19.32 30.85
N ASP A 744 -22.60 -20.59 30.93
CA ASP A 744 -23.27 -21.61 31.74
C ASP A 744 -23.24 -21.26 33.24
N GLU A 745 -22.14 -20.67 33.73
CA GLU A 745 -22.05 -20.18 35.11
C GLU A 745 -23.09 -19.10 35.38
N TYR A 746 -23.24 -18.14 34.45
CA TYR A 746 -24.30 -17.15 34.52
C TYR A 746 -25.70 -17.80 34.45
N PHE A 747 -25.93 -18.73 33.53
CA PHE A 747 -27.25 -19.31 33.32
C PHE A 747 -27.65 -20.39 34.35
N SER A 748 -26.73 -20.79 35.23
CA SER A 748 -26.97 -21.80 36.28
C SER A 748 -28.21 -21.52 37.15
N GLY A 749 -28.44 -20.27 37.53
CA GLY A 749 -29.59 -19.86 38.34
C GLY A 749 -30.96 -20.03 37.67
N THR A 750 -30.99 -20.15 36.34
CA THR A 750 -32.21 -20.38 35.55
C THR A 750 -32.30 -21.79 34.96
N ASN A 751 -31.41 -22.70 35.39
CA ASN A 751 -31.27 -24.08 34.86
C ASN A 751 -31.09 -24.10 33.34
N LYS A 752 -30.34 -23.14 32.79
CA LYS A 752 -30.05 -23.04 31.36
C LYS A 752 -28.57 -23.30 31.11
N SER A 753 -28.25 -23.87 29.95
CA SER A 753 -26.87 -23.98 29.45
C SER A 753 -26.84 -23.74 27.94
N ILE A 754 -25.70 -23.33 27.42
CA ILE A 754 -25.51 -23.12 25.98
C ILE A 754 -24.87 -24.32 25.30
N ILE A 755 -25.37 -24.63 24.11
CA ILE A 755 -24.84 -25.64 23.20
C ILE A 755 -24.23 -24.90 22.00
N ILE A 756 -22.94 -25.16 21.77
CA ILE A 756 -22.13 -24.53 20.72
C ILE A 756 -21.66 -25.53 19.64
N ASP A 757 -22.02 -26.81 19.78
CA ASP A 757 -21.60 -27.91 18.89
C ASP A 757 -22.80 -28.54 18.15
N ASP A 758 -23.88 -27.78 17.95
CA ASP A 758 -25.08 -28.25 17.26
C ASP A 758 -24.93 -28.19 15.73
N GLU A 759 -25.43 -29.21 15.00
CA GLU A 759 -25.29 -29.29 13.54
C GLU A 759 -26.25 -28.36 12.78
N GLU A 760 -27.36 -27.97 13.39
CA GLU A 760 -28.44 -27.21 12.75
C GLU A 760 -28.37 -25.72 13.10
N PHE A 761 -27.84 -25.37 14.28
CA PHE A 761 -27.74 -24.00 14.76
C PHE A 761 -26.39 -23.69 15.42
N PRO A 762 -25.78 -22.51 15.16
CA PRO A 762 -24.46 -22.18 15.71
C PRO A 762 -24.44 -21.97 17.23
N LEU A 763 -25.59 -21.68 17.83
CA LEU A 763 -25.77 -21.48 19.27
C LEU A 763 -27.24 -21.75 19.66
N VAL A 764 -27.44 -22.69 20.59
CA VAL A 764 -28.76 -23.04 21.14
C VAL A 764 -28.69 -23.03 22.66
N VAL A 765 -29.83 -22.79 23.32
CA VAL A 765 -29.93 -22.88 24.78
C VAL A 765 -30.75 -24.10 25.15
N GLU A 766 -30.22 -24.91 26.06
CA GLU A 766 -30.92 -26.05 26.67
C GLU A 766 -31.40 -25.68 28.08
N VAL A 767 -32.61 -26.10 28.43
CA VAL A 767 -33.16 -25.98 29.79
C VAL A 767 -33.10 -27.35 30.46
N GLU A 768 -32.26 -27.48 31.50
CA GLU A 768 -32.20 -28.68 32.31
C GLU A 768 -33.56 -28.88 33.00
N ASN A 769 -34.25 -29.95 32.59
CA ASN A 769 -35.48 -30.58 33.12
C ASN A 769 -36.54 -30.93 32.05
N ASN A 770 -36.44 -30.43 30.81
CA ASN A 770 -37.45 -30.71 29.76
C ASN A 770 -36.88 -31.22 28.42
N SER A 771 -35.56 -31.34 28.25
CA SER A 771 -34.92 -31.67 26.95
C SER A 771 -35.48 -30.84 25.78
N HIS A 772 -35.89 -29.60 26.06
CA HIS A 772 -36.42 -28.66 25.07
C HIS A 772 -35.34 -27.61 24.79
N HIS A 773 -35.00 -27.48 23.52
CA HIS A 773 -34.14 -26.42 23.02
C HIS A 773 -34.97 -25.13 22.85
N ILE A 774 -34.47 -24.02 23.39
CA ILE A 774 -35.04 -22.69 23.16
C ILE A 774 -34.09 -21.87 22.30
N LYS A 775 -34.66 -20.96 21.50
CA LYS A 775 -33.84 -20.08 20.69
C LYS A 775 -33.22 -19.01 21.57
N VAL A 776 -32.07 -18.51 21.15
CA VAL A 776 -31.40 -17.38 21.81
C VAL A 776 -32.25 -16.11 21.84
N THR A 777 -33.22 -15.97 20.93
CA THR A 777 -34.21 -14.89 20.91
C THR A 777 -35.31 -15.05 21.98
N ASP A 778 -35.43 -16.22 22.59
CA ASP A 778 -36.45 -16.50 23.63
C ASP A 778 -35.91 -16.23 25.05
N LEU A 779 -34.64 -15.80 25.16
CA LEU A 779 -34.01 -15.43 26.42
C LEU A 779 -34.62 -14.15 27.03
N SER A 780 -34.44 -13.96 28.34
CA SER A 780 -34.79 -12.67 28.97
C SER A 780 -33.88 -11.54 28.46
N SER A 781 -34.32 -10.29 28.56
CA SER A 781 -33.53 -9.14 28.09
C SER A 781 -32.15 -9.07 28.73
N GLY A 782 -32.03 -9.40 30.03
CA GLY A 782 -30.76 -9.47 30.74
C GLY A 782 -29.83 -10.57 30.21
N GLU A 783 -30.36 -11.77 29.98
CA GLU A 783 -29.60 -12.89 29.41
C GLU A 783 -29.15 -12.59 27.97
N LYS A 784 -30.02 -11.97 27.15
CA LYS A 784 -29.68 -11.52 25.78
C LYS A 784 -28.54 -10.51 25.80
N GLN A 785 -28.62 -9.51 26.65
CA GLN A 785 -27.60 -8.48 26.77
C GLN A 785 -26.25 -9.05 27.19
N LEU A 786 -26.24 -9.93 28.20
CA LEU A 786 -25.04 -10.62 28.64
C LEU A 786 -24.40 -11.39 27.48
N LEU A 787 -25.21 -12.16 26.76
CA LEU A 787 -24.75 -12.96 25.62
C LEU A 787 -24.18 -12.08 24.49
N ILE A 788 -24.81 -10.94 24.18
CA ILE A 788 -24.31 -9.96 23.20
C ILE A 788 -22.91 -9.47 23.57
N ILE A 789 -22.68 -9.12 24.83
CA ILE A 789 -21.39 -8.59 25.29
C ILE A 789 -20.30 -9.65 25.19
N PHE A 790 -20.54 -10.86 25.71
CA PHE A 790 -19.54 -11.93 25.66
C PHE A 790 -19.29 -12.44 24.23
N LEU A 791 -20.33 -12.50 23.37
CA LEU A 791 -20.16 -12.78 21.94
C LEU A 791 -19.29 -11.72 21.27
N THR A 792 -19.56 -10.43 21.56
CA THR A 792 -18.75 -9.32 21.04
C THR A 792 -17.27 -9.48 21.39
N VAL A 793 -16.97 -9.90 22.63
CA VAL A 793 -15.60 -10.09 23.13
C VAL A 793 -14.90 -11.28 22.47
N ILE A 794 -15.53 -12.46 22.42
CA ILE A 794 -14.90 -13.65 21.82
C ILE A 794 -14.69 -13.48 20.31
N LEU A 795 -15.60 -12.79 19.62
CA LEU A 795 -15.51 -12.55 18.18
C LEU A 795 -14.35 -11.62 17.79
N GLN A 796 -13.72 -10.94 18.76
CA GLN A 796 -12.44 -10.24 18.56
C GLN A 796 -11.25 -11.20 18.42
N LYS A 797 -11.43 -12.50 18.68
CA LYS A 797 -10.42 -13.56 18.48
C LYS A 797 -9.11 -13.28 19.21
N ASN A 798 -9.21 -12.81 20.46
CA ASN A 798 -8.07 -12.43 21.31
C ASN A 798 -7.20 -11.29 20.75
N LYS A 799 -7.68 -10.54 19.75
CA LYS A 799 -7.01 -9.32 19.26
C LYS A 799 -7.26 -8.15 20.21
N SER A 800 -6.35 -7.18 20.20
CA SER A 800 -6.52 -5.92 20.94
C SER A 800 -7.67 -5.10 20.35
N PHE A 801 -8.50 -4.57 21.24
CA PHE A 801 -9.61 -3.69 20.92
C PHE A 801 -10.03 -2.89 22.16
N ILE A 802 -10.77 -1.80 21.94
CA ILE A 802 -11.31 -0.95 23.00
C ILE A 802 -12.80 -1.24 23.14
N LEU A 803 -13.23 -1.60 24.34
CA LEU A 803 -14.63 -1.87 24.69
C LEU A 803 -15.18 -0.72 25.53
N LEU A 804 -16.12 0.03 24.94
CA LEU A 804 -16.86 1.10 25.60
C LEU A 804 -18.22 0.56 26.04
N MET A 805 -18.59 0.72 27.31
CA MET A 805 -19.88 0.26 27.81
C MET A 805 -20.57 1.33 28.66
N ASP A 806 -21.84 1.59 28.36
CA ASP A 806 -22.68 2.54 29.10
C ASP A 806 -23.77 1.77 29.86
N GLU A 807 -23.71 1.83 31.19
CA GLU A 807 -24.58 1.11 32.13
C GLU A 807 -24.82 -0.37 31.73
N PRO A 808 -23.76 -1.19 31.59
CA PRO A 808 -23.91 -2.60 31.19
C PRO A 808 -24.70 -3.44 32.21
N GLU A 809 -24.92 -2.93 33.43
CA GLU A 809 -25.55 -3.63 34.54
C GLU A 809 -27.09 -3.65 34.55
N THR A 810 -27.76 -2.79 33.78
CA THR A 810 -29.16 -2.38 34.06
C THR A 810 -30.21 -3.48 33.88
N SER A 811 -29.81 -4.68 33.46
CA SER A 811 -30.66 -5.88 33.44
C SER A 811 -29.93 -7.15 33.93
N LEU A 812 -28.77 -7.01 34.58
CA LEU A 812 -27.99 -8.13 35.11
C LEU A 812 -28.35 -8.43 36.57
N HIS A 813 -28.23 -9.71 36.95
CA HIS A 813 -28.35 -10.12 38.35
C HIS A 813 -27.19 -9.55 39.20
N VAL A 814 -27.45 -9.31 40.49
CA VAL A 814 -26.52 -8.64 41.44
C VAL A 814 -25.15 -9.32 41.51
N GLU A 815 -25.12 -10.64 41.64
CA GLU A 815 -23.87 -11.41 41.70
C GLU A 815 -23.03 -11.27 40.44
N TRP A 816 -23.69 -11.15 39.29
CA TRP A 816 -23.02 -11.05 37.99
C TRP A 816 -22.37 -9.70 37.79
N GLN A 817 -22.98 -8.65 38.34
CA GLN A 817 -22.43 -7.30 38.29
C GLN A 817 -21.06 -7.21 39.00
N ALA A 818 -20.82 -8.03 40.03
CA ALA A 818 -19.56 -8.02 40.77
C ALA A 818 -18.39 -8.68 40.01
N THR A 819 -18.65 -9.74 39.23
CA THR A 819 -17.63 -10.53 38.51
C THR A 819 -17.52 -10.19 37.02
N PHE A 820 -18.38 -9.29 36.53
CA PHE A 820 -18.57 -8.98 35.11
C PHE A 820 -17.28 -8.65 34.33
N ILE A 821 -16.52 -7.67 34.83
CA ILE A 821 -15.27 -7.21 34.19
C ILE A 821 -14.23 -8.33 34.16
N ASP A 822 -14.12 -9.09 35.25
CA ASP A 822 -13.10 -10.14 35.42
C ASP A 822 -13.33 -11.26 34.39
N PHE A 823 -14.60 -11.61 34.10
CA PHE A 823 -14.94 -12.57 33.05
C PHE A 823 -14.70 -12.06 31.63
N ILE A 824 -14.92 -10.77 31.34
CA ILE A 824 -14.56 -10.17 30.05
C ILE A 824 -13.04 -10.27 29.84
N LYS A 825 -12.25 -9.94 30.87
CA LYS A 825 -10.79 -10.05 30.84
C LYS A 825 -10.30 -11.49 30.70
N LYS A 826 -10.99 -12.45 31.34
CA LYS A 826 -10.70 -13.89 31.19
C LYS A 826 -10.87 -14.35 29.74
N LEU A 827 -11.88 -13.84 29.05
CA LEU A 827 -12.18 -14.22 27.66
C LEU A 827 -11.27 -13.54 26.63
N ASN A 828 -10.89 -12.27 26.86
CA ASN A 828 -9.90 -11.57 26.06
C ASN A 828 -9.00 -10.69 26.95
N PRO A 829 -7.77 -11.12 27.29
CA PRO A 829 -6.86 -10.31 28.09
C PRO A 829 -6.36 -9.04 27.41
N ASN A 830 -6.48 -8.91 26.08
CA ASN A 830 -5.98 -7.77 25.29
C ASN A 830 -7.00 -6.63 25.11
N VAL A 831 -8.18 -6.74 25.71
CA VAL A 831 -9.20 -5.69 25.72
C VAL A 831 -8.84 -4.57 26.69
N GLN A 832 -8.99 -3.32 26.25
CA GLN A 832 -9.09 -2.16 27.14
C GLN A 832 -10.57 -1.88 27.41
N ILE A 833 -10.95 -1.78 28.68
CA ILE A 833 -12.36 -1.61 29.09
C ILE A 833 -12.56 -0.19 29.59
N ILE A 834 -13.54 0.52 29.03
CA ILE A 834 -13.95 1.85 29.46
C ILE A 834 -15.46 1.82 29.74
N ILE A 835 -15.84 1.82 31.01
CA ILE A 835 -17.22 1.68 31.48
C ILE A 835 -17.69 2.99 32.09
N ALA A 836 -18.92 3.38 31.79
CA ALA A 836 -19.68 4.35 32.57
C ALA A 836 -20.76 3.61 33.36
N THR A 837 -20.83 3.81 34.67
CA THR A 837 -21.79 3.10 35.53
C THR A 837 -22.26 3.96 36.70
N HIS A 838 -23.44 3.61 37.20
CA HIS A 838 -23.97 4.12 38.46
C HIS A 838 -24.08 3.02 39.53
N ASN A 839 -23.60 1.83 39.24
CA ASN A 839 -23.72 0.69 40.11
C ASN A 839 -22.46 0.48 40.96
N PRO A 840 -22.59 0.50 42.29
CA PRO A 840 -21.45 0.32 43.18
C PRO A 840 -20.83 -1.08 43.11
N LEU A 841 -21.54 -2.08 42.61
CA LEU A 841 -21.03 -3.46 42.52
C LEU A 841 -19.97 -3.62 41.43
N ILE A 842 -20.04 -2.83 40.35
CA ILE A 842 -19.01 -2.81 39.29
C ILE A 842 -17.67 -2.30 39.83
N LEU A 843 -17.71 -1.50 40.89
CA LEU A 843 -16.55 -0.93 41.57
C LEU A 843 -15.91 -1.91 42.55
N LEU A 844 -16.46 -3.10 42.81
CA LEU A 844 -15.77 -4.08 43.63
C LEU A 844 -14.48 -4.56 42.94
N ASN A 845 -13.44 -4.83 43.72
CA ASN A 845 -12.17 -5.38 43.23
C ASN A 845 -11.44 -4.50 42.18
N ARG A 846 -11.39 -3.17 42.38
CA ARG A 846 -10.70 -2.23 41.47
C ARG A 846 -9.49 -1.57 42.12
N GLU A 847 -8.48 -1.31 41.29
CA GLU A 847 -7.31 -0.52 41.66
C GLU A 847 -7.63 0.99 41.60
N SER A 848 -6.81 1.82 42.23
CA SER A 848 -7.09 3.26 42.36
C SER A 848 -7.09 4.02 41.03
N ASP A 849 -6.26 3.59 40.08
CA ASP A 849 -6.09 4.20 38.75
C ASP A 849 -7.15 3.76 37.75
N GLU A 850 -7.90 2.71 38.06
CA GLU A 850 -9.04 2.23 37.28
C GLU A 850 -10.32 3.07 37.53
N ILE A 851 -10.38 3.87 38.60
CA ILE A 851 -11.60 4.60 38.99
C ILE A 851 -11.49 6.10 38.64
N GLY A 852 -12.39 6.57 37.77
CA GLY A 852 -12.55 7.98 37.42
C GLY A 852 -13.85 8.57 37.95
N ILE A 853 -13.79 9.75 38.58
CA ILE A 853 -14.96 10.47 39.09
C ILE A 853 -15.19 11.74 38.28
N ILE A 854 -16.36 11.84 37.63
CA ILE A 854 -16.78 13.03 36.88
C ILE A 854 -17.83 13.83 37.67
N GLU A 855 -17.54 15.11 37.87
CA GLU A 855 -18.42 16.06 38.54
C GLU A 855 -19.02 17.07 37.55
N ALA A 856 -20.12 17.73 37.94
CA ALA A 856 -20.80 18.68 37.07
C ALA A 856 -19.96 19.94 36.79
N ASN A 857 -19.20 20.40 37.80
CA ASN A 857 -18.48 21.67 37.81
C ASN A 857 -16.95 21.53 37.69
N ASN A 858 -16.46 20.32 37.40
CA ASN A 858 -15.04 20.08 37.23
C ASN A 858 -14.75 19.68 35.78
N ASP A 859 -13.72 20.30 35.21
CA ASP A 859 -13.25 20.02 33.85
C ASP A 859 -12.33 18.79 33.84
N GLU A 860 -11.82 18.33 34.99
CA GLU A 860 -10.94 17.16 35.08
C GLU A 860 -11.63 15.99 35.80
N VAL A 861 -11.55 14.79 35.21
CA VAL A 861 -11.98 13.55 35.85
C VAL A 861 -10.97 13.17 36.92
N GLN A 862 -11.41 13.18 38.18
CA GLN A 862 -10.53 12.93 39.32
C GLN A 862 -10.23 11.43 39.47
N LYS A 863 -8.96 11.10 39.72
CA LYS A 863 -8.53 9.77 40.17
C LYS A 863 -8.61 9.69 41.69
N ARG A 864 -8.91 8.50 42.23
CA ARG A 864 -8.84 8.26 43.68
C ARG A 864 -7.40 7.95 44.12
N THR A 865 -7.12 8.24 45.38
CA THR A 865 -5.86 7.88 46.05
C THR A 865 -5.84 6.42 46.52
N SER A 866 -7.01 5.79 46.67
CA SER A 866 -7.17 4.40 47.13
C SER A 866 -8.18 3.65 46.25
N GLY A 867 -7.85 2.42 45.88
CA GLY A 867 -8.76 1.51 45.17
C GLY A 867 -9.78 0.87 46.10
N THR A 868 -10.62 0.01 45.53
CA THR A 868 -11.73 -0.68 46.20
C THR A 868 -11.47 -2.17 46.41
N LYS A 869 -10.27 -2.66 46.10
CA LYS A 869 -9.88 -4.07 46.20
C LYS A 869 -10.23 -4.77 47.50
N TYR A 870 -10.11 -4.06 48.61
CA TYR A 870 -10.38 -4.55 49.96
C TYR A 870 -11.52 -3.80 50.66
N LEU A 871 -12.34 -3.07 49.90
CA LEU A 871 -13.49 -2.36 50.43
C LEU A 871 -14.76 -3.19 50.27
N ASP A 872 -15.61 -3.14 51.29
CA ASP A 872 -16.97 -3.68 51.18
C ASP A 872 -17.87 -2.70 50.41
N ILE A 873 -19.06 -3.18 50.05
CA ILE A 873 -20.02 -2.39 49.28
C ILE A 873 -20.52 -1.15 50.05
N SER A 874 -20.59 -1.25 51.37
CA SER A 874 -21.00 -0.17 52.27
C SER A 874 -20.04 1.01 52.20
N SER A 875 -18.74 0.73 52.23
CA SER A 875 -17.65 1.71 52.10
C SER A 875 -17.65 2.36 50.73
N ILE A 876 -17.89 1.58 49.67
CA ILE A 876 -18.01 2.10 48.30
C ILE A 876 -19.20 3.07 48.18
N LEU A 877 -20.36 2.70 48.73
CA LEU A 877 -21.56 3.54 48.72
C LEU A 877 -21.34 4.88 49.44
N LEU A 878 -20.69 4.87 50.59
CA LEU A 878 -20.39 6.08 51.36
C LEU A 878 -19.31 6.93 50.67
N ASP A 879 -18.16 6.34 50.34
CA ASP A 879 -16.98 7.10 49.93
C ASP A 879 -17.01 7.53 48.45
N HIS A 880 -17.54 6.68 47.58
CA HIS A 880 -17.52 6.86 46.13
C HIS A 880 -18.85 7.40 45.59
N PHE A 881 -19.98 6.87 46.08
CA PHE A 881 -21.31 7.31 45.66
C PHE A 881 -21.86 8.47 46.50
N LYS A 882 -21.17 8.83 47.59
CA LYS A 882 -21.58 9.91 48.50
C LYS A 882 -22.99 9.69 49.04
N LEU A 883 -23.31 8.44 49.36
CA LEU A 883 -24.55 8.09 50.04
C LEU A 883 -24.51 8.68 51.45
N PRO A 884 -25.55 9.43 51.90
CA PRO A 884 -25.53 10.07 53.21
C PRO A 884 -25.64 9.08 54.37
N SER A 885 -26.23 7.91 54.13
CA SER A 885 -26.39 6.85 55.14
C SER A 885 -26.76 5.52 54.50
N LEU A 886 -26.34 4.42 55.12
CA LEU A 886 -26.65 3.05 54.72
C LEU A 886 -27.98 2.55 55.29
N VAL A 887 -28.58 3.29 56.22
CA VAL A 887 -29.84 2.94 56.87
C VAL A 887 -30.94 3.92 56.46
N GLY A 888 -32.19 3.44 56.42
CA GLY A 888 -33.34 4.27 56.03
C GLY A 888 -33.65 5.39 57.02
N THR A 889 -34.36 6.43 56.56
CA THR A 889 -34.66 7.64 57.36
C THR A 889 -35.39 7.36 58.67
N GLN A 890 -36.31 6.39 58.70
CA GLN A 890 -37.01 6.01 59.93
C GLN A 890 -36.03 5.49 60.98
N MET A 891 -35.12 4.58 60.59
CA MET A 891 -34.10 4.03 61.48
C MET A 891 -33.11 5.10 61.95
N GLN A 892 -32.76 6.07 61.09
CA GLN A 892 -31.95 7.22 61.51
C GLN A 892 -32.62 8.03 62.62
N ASN A 893 -33.90 8.38 62.43
CA ASN A 893 -34.69 9.12 63.41
C ASN A 893 -34.82 8.34 64.74
N ASP A 894 -35.03 7.02 64.66
CA ASP A 894 -35.15 6.15 65.82
C ASP A 894 -33.81 6.05 66.57
N ILE A 895 -32.67 5.93 65.87
CA ILE A 895 -31.31 5.95 66.47
C ILE A 895 -31.02 7.30 67.14
N GLN A 896 -31.34 8.42 66.47
CA GLN A 896 -31.16 9.76 67.03
C GLN A 896 -31.99 9.93 68.31
N ARG A 897 -33.27 9.53 68.27
CA ARG A 897 -34.17 9.63 69.42
C ARG A 897 -33.75 8.71 70.56
N PHE A 898 -33.35 7.48 70.25
CA PHE A 898 -32.79 6.54 71.23
C PHE A 898 -31.53 7.11 71.90
N SER A 899 -30.59 7.64 71.10
CA SER A 899 -29.34 8.21 71.61
C SER A 899 -29.60 9.43 72.51
N ALA A 900 -30.51 10.33 72.10
CA ALA A 900 -30.90 11.50 72.88
C ALA A 900 -31.53 11.13 74.24
N LEU A 901 -32.39 10.10 74.27
CA LEU A 901 -33.00 9.59 75.49
C LEU A 901 -31.96 8.90 76.39
N LYS A 902 -31.10 8.05 75.82
CA LYS A 902 -30.05 7.31 76.55
C LYS A 902 -29.03 8.23 77.22
N MET A 903 -28.68 9.38 76.60
CA MET A 903 -27.82 10.39 77.21
C MET A 903 -28.45 11.14 78.41
N ARG A 904 -29.76 10.94 78.66
CA ARG A 904 -30.52 11.55 79.77
C ARG A 904 -31.00 10.51 80.79
N GLU A 905 -30.52 9.27 80.73
CA GLU A 905 -31.01 8.11 81.50
C GLU A 905 -31.22 8.32 83.03
N PRO A 906 -30.45 9.16 83.77
CA PRO A 906 -30.76 9.46 85.17
C PRO A 906 -31.94 10.45 85.38
N GLU A 907 -32.37 11.19 84.36
CA GLU A 907 -33.35 12.28 84.42
C GLU A 907 -34.68 11.98 83.68
N LEU A 908 -34.82 10.79 83.09
CA LEU A 908 -35.99 10.42 82.28
C LEU A 908 -37.25 10.20 83.14
N ASN A 909 -38.38 10.70 82.64
CA ASN A 909 -39.70 10.38 83.20
C ASN A 909 -40.16 8.96 82.80
N LEU A 910 -41.28 8.48 83.39
CA LEU A 910 -41.74 7.10 83.17
C LEU A 910 -42.12 6.81 81.70
N GLU A 911 -42.66 7.81 80.99
CA GLU A 911 -43.05 7.69 79.58
C GLU A 911 -41.82 7.66 78.66
N GLU A 912 -40.82 8.49 78.93
CA GLU A 912 -39.52 8.50 78.24
C GLU A 912 -38.73 7.20 78.49
N LYS A 913 -38.81 6.62 79.69
CA LYS A 913 -38.19 5.32 80.00
C LYS A 913 -38.83 4.18 79.21
N ASN A 914 -40.16 4.18 79.09
CA ASN A 914 -40.87 3.20 78.28
C ASN A 914 -40.51 3.37 76.79
N GLN A 915 -40.51 4.60 76.27
CA GLN A 915 -40.09 4.87 74.90
C GLN A 915 -38.64 4.44 74.62
N LEU A 916 -37.72 4.66 75.56
CA LEU A 916 -36.33 4.20 75.44
C LEU A 916 -36.25 2.67 75.39
N SER A 917 -37.05 1.97 76.21
CA SER A 917 -37.14 0.50 76.20
C SER A 917 -37.72 -0.01 74.88
N ASP A 918 -38.83 0.58 74.41
CA ASP A 918 -39.50 0.19 73.17
C ASP A 918 -38.60 0.42 71.95
N LEU A 919 -37.92 1.57 71.88
CA LEU A 919 -36.92 1.85 70.84
C LEU A 919 -35.71 0.91 70.94
N GLY A 920 -35.30 0.57 72.17
CA GLY A 920 -34.25 -0.41 72.42
C GLY A 920 -34.58 -1.78 71.85
N GLU A 921 -35.75 -2.35 72.19
CA GLU A 921 -36.22 -3.64 71.66
C GLU A 921 -36.39 -3.60 70.13
N LEU A 922 -36.89 -2.50 69.59
CA LEU A 922 -37.13 -2.34 68.15
C LEU A 922 -35.82 -2.32 67.35
N LEU A 923 -34.78 -1.68 67.88
CA LEU A 923 -33.49 -1.54 67.21
C LEU A 923 -32.51 -2.67 67.55
N GLU A 924 -32.73 -3.43 68.62
CA GLU A 924 -31.86 -4.54 69.09
C GLU A 924 -31.66 -5.64 68.03
N ASN A 925 -32.69 -5.96 67.24
CA ASN A 925 -32.63 -6.97 66.18
C ASN A 925 -32.21 -6.40 64.81
N SER A 926 -31.58 -5.22 64.77
CA SER A 926 -31.15 -4.55 63.54
C SER A 926 -29.63 -4.37 63.48
N LEU A 927 -29.10 -3.92 62.34
CA LEU A 927 -27.70 -3.48 62.18
C LEU A 927 -27.29 -2.38 63.20
N ALA A 928 -28.24 -1.68 63.83
CA ALA A 928 -27.96 -0.72 64.91
C ALA A 928 -27.83 -1.35 66.31
N GLY A 929 -28.13 -2.64 66.48
CA GLY A 929 -28.00 -3.34 67.76
C GLY A 929 -26.59 -3.21 68.33
N ASP A 930 -25.55 -3.37 67.50
CA ASP A 930 -24.15 -3.20 67.92
C ASP A 930 -23.81 -1.76 68.35
N MET A 931 -24.39 -0.74 67.70
CA MET A 931 -24.25 0.66 68.12
C MET A 931 -24.95 0.91 69.47
N ILE A 932 -26.10 0.28 69.70
CA ILE A 932 -26.91 0.43 70.91
C ILE A 932 -26.21 -0.16 72.14
N TYR A 933 -25.47 -1.26 71.95
CA TYR A 933 -24.76 -1.96 73.01
C TYR A 933 -23.28 -1.57 73.14
N ASN A 934 -22.77 -0.69 72.27
CA ASN A 934 -21.41 -0.18 72.40
C ASN A 934 -21.29 0.80 73.58
N LYS A 935 -21.01 0.24 74.76
CA LYS A 935 -20.82 1.00 76.00
C LYS A 935 -19.75 2.09 75.85
N LYS A 936 -18.66 1.81 75.11
CA LYS A 936 -17.59 2.80 74.85
C LYS A 936 -18.08 3.98 74.01
N TYR A 937 -18.99 3.76 73.06
CA TYR A 937 -19.58 4.82 72.24
C TYR A 937 -20.43 5.77 73.11
N PHE A 938 -21.30 5.24 73.96
CA PHE A 938 -22.08 6.08 74.88
C PHE A 938 -21.24 6.71 75.98
N ASP A 939 -20.20 6.02 76.48
CA ASP A 939 -19.23 6.59 77.43
C ASP A 939 -18.46 7.76 76.77
N PHE A 940 -18.09 7.64 75.49
CA PHE A 940 -17.47 8.71 74.70
C PHE A 940 -18.42 9.89 74.49
N LEU A 941 -19.65 9.66 74.03
CA LEU A 941 -20.64 10.73 73.86
C LEU A 941 -20.97 11.43 75.20
N THR A 942 -21.04 10.66 76.29
CA THR A 942 -21.25 11.19 77.66
C THR A 942 -20.05 12.01 78.12
N PHE A 943 -18.83 11.55 77.83
CA PHE A 943 -17.60 12.30 78.06
C PHE A 943 -17.58 13.63 77.29
N LEU A 944 -18.00 13.65 76.02
CA LEU A 944 -18.08 14.88 75.21
C LEU A 944 -19.10 15.88 75.78
N LYS A 945 -20.31 15.42 76.09
CA LYS A 945 -21.36 16.24 76.71
C LYS A 945 -20.89 16.87 78.03
N ASN A 946 -20.20 16.10 78.86
CA ASN A 946 -19.78 16.54 80.19
C ASN A 946 -18.56 17.49 80.18
N ASN A 947 -17.67 17.40 79.19
CA ASN A 947 -16.42 18.17 79.17
C ASN A 947 -16.41 19.38 78.21
N LYS A 948 -17.30 19.42 77.21
CA LYS A 948 -17.28 20.48 76.17
C LYS A 948 -18.63 21.19 75.94
N HIS A 949 -19.71 20.81 76.64
CA HIS A 949 -21.07 21.39 76.46
C HIS A 949 -21.61 21.35 75.02
N ILE A 950 -21.14 20.41 74.19
CA ILE A 950 -21.59 20.25 72.80
C ILE A 950 -22.87 19.39 72.82
N SER A 951 -23.94 19.85 72.15
CA SER A 951 -25.15 19.04 71.97
C SER A 951 -24.96 18.02 70.85
N TYR A 952 -25.68 16.90 70.91
CA TYR A 952 -25.63 15.86 69.86
C TYR A 952 -25.99 16.42 68.47
N GLU A 953 -26.90 17.39 68.42
CA GLU A 953 -27.30 18.09 67.19
C GLU A 953 -26.17 18.92 66.58
N GLN A 954 -25.29 19.50 67.41
CA GLN A 954 -24.10 20.22 66.94
C GLN A 954 -23.02 19.25 66.43
N TYR A 955 -22.91 18.07 67.04
CA TYR A 955 -22.02 17.00 66.60
C TYR A 955 -22.42 16.44 65.23
N GLU A 956 -23.70 16.16 65.00
CA GLU A 956 -24.19 15.70 63.69
C GLU A 956 -24.10 16.76 62.58
N ALA A 957 -24.08 18.05 62.94
CA ALA A 957 -23.95 19.16 62.00
C ALA A 957 -22.49 19.55 61.69
N SER A 958 -21.50 18.90 62.31
CA SER A 958 -20.07 19.21 62.19
C SER A 958 -19.51 18.75 60.85
N SER A 959 -18.62 19.52 60.22
CA SER A 959 -17.93 19.06 59.01
C SER A 959 -16.84 18.02 59.32
N GLU A 960 -16.43 17.22 58.34
CA GLU A 960 -15.31 16.26 58.50
C GLU A 960 -14.03 16.94 58.98
N GLN A 961 -13.79 18.18 58.55
CA GLN A 961 -12.64 18.98 58.97
C GLN A 961 -12.74 19.36 60.45
N ASP A 962 -13.91 19.82 60.90
CA ASP A 962 -14.15 20.18 62.30
C ASP A 962 -13.99 18.96 63.21
N MET A 963 -14.45 17.78 62.74
CA MET A 963 -14.32 16.52 63.45
C MET A 963 -12.87 16.01 63.49
N ALA A 964 -12.12 16.16 62.41
CA ALA A 964 -10.70 15.79 62.37
C ALA A 964 -9.86 16.68 63.30
N ASP A 965 -10.09 18.00 63.27
CA ASP A 965 -9.43 18.96 64.15
C ASP A 965 -9.79 18.68 65.62
N PHE A 966 -11.06 18.38 65.89
CA PHE A 966 -11.54 17.98 67.21
C PHE A 966 -10.91 16.68 67.72
N LEU A 967 -10.87 15.63 66.90
CA LEU A 967 -10.27 14.34 67.27
C LEU A 967 -8.75 14.43 67.42
N SER A 968 -8.10 15.35 66.71
CA SER A 968 -6.66 15.59 66.84
C SER A 968 -6.25 16.06 68.25
N GLU A 969 -7.14 16.74 68.98
CA GLU A 969 -6.92 17.12 70.39
C GLU A 969 -6.77 15.88 71.31
N PHE A 970 -7.28 14.72 70.89
CA PHE A 970 -7.28 13.47 71.66
C PHE A 970 -6.25 12.44 71.15
N GLY A 971 -5.37 12.82 70.22
CA GLY A 971 -4.45 11.92 69.49
C GLY A 971 -3.42 11.13 70.33
N GLY A 972 -3.41 11.29 71.66
CA GLY A 972 -2.62 10.46 72.58
C GLY A 972 -3.43 9.45 73.39
N SER A 973 -4.77 9.51 73.37
CA SER A 973 -5.63 8.80 74.33
C SER A 973 -6.47 7.67 73.73
N PHE A 974 -6.56 7.56 72.40
CA PHE A 974 -7.41 6.57 71.71
C PHE A 974 -6.65 5.90 70.56
N ASN A 975 -5.50 5.26 70.87
CA ASN A 975 -4.72 4.49 69.90
C ASN A 975 -5.03 2.97 69.90
N ASP A 976 -6.09 2.55 70.60
CA ASP A 976 -6.58 1.17 70.64
C ASP A 976 -7.99 1.05 70.05
#